data_AF-A0A933ZQR3-F1
#
_entry.id   AF-A0A933ZQR3-F1
#
_cell.length_a   1.000
_cell.length_b   1.000
_cell.length_c   1.000
_cell.angle_alpha   90.00
_cell.angle_beta   90.00
_cell.angle_gamma   90.00
#
_symmetry.space_group_name_H-M   'P 1'
#
loop_
_entity.id
_entity.type
_entity.pdbx_description
1 polymer ?
#
loop_
_entity_poly.entity_id
_entity_poly.type
_entity_poly.pdbx_seq_one_letter_code
_entity_poly.pdbx_strand_id
1 'polypeptide(L)'
;MESRASFLLPVVVAISSACIGEVSTIPDATIGADGADGAGVAEAADAATADSGVAAVCGDQRRDLDEQCDDGSANGSAASCCDATCHRKTDSTPCDDGNYCTKEDACSGGVCAATAYSCAPSECRLTSTCDGAGGCTMMSKPDGTSCSTGTCQGGVCSAAGLVAFWKLDEGSGTTLGDSSTNDRSANLNGNVTWASGKRGSAIGLNGIDAYAETGISSALPFFSVVTWIKAAAAPSSSQDSGPVMKEENFILSWDHTNDAFRRAVGVRVGGEWYSASFGSVTIDTWHQLAATYDGDTLNAYVDGQLVTSNSAPSGPADNDPAHSLKLGRHAVRPAFFAGAIDETRLYDHAITAAEVLSLYEDIAGRPVCGNGAQETGEDCDDGAANGAATSCCSATCEAVNATACDDGEACTKDDRCSSGKCVGTAYSCTATSCQESSVCDQEGGCIVTSKQDGTACTRGTCQAGVCQSNGATWHVAPNGNDGSGNGTPGAPWATLSHACSQVREFGDAIEVRAGAYHDDAPCDLAPGVSILGAGKDAVTIHTAANPFVRAESGIPSIDGSNEISGISFFGTGGNNCIFSAGRNNQRIKACHFEDFYAGISIRGKLRGWSDSCSGPASDSAFYCENHKLYSSEPAPGDWATGAEINDNTMKNAKIFPETIKDALIHHNTIDNRTSLKSGVGNTSFYWSGVKFFSNTIYTQTIAWSTIAVEVWLVSNDCQFYDNTTDGWFSILSNPHGPNLPYSFRVVNNTFRSAAPRGIGSGAVITALEVGYHVQNILVEGNYFENTTADDGYKVGIAIWGYGQVKNYHVRNNVVRNLDIAVQVSSNDGQEVPFDGSDFYIYNNLFDGGPNQKGIILIEDGVGTIRNIVIKNNIFINGANAGYYQAAVIYPAGHDVTGCTFTHNIVQGGDFVSDAGGNGWSGGVSNNFAIAPELTSSGNRPDPYYRPSSASSNVVDRGTASLAPGVTISGYAGAAPDIGAYEWR
;
A
#
# COMPACT_ATOMS: atom_id res chain seq x y z
N MET A 1 60.43 17.56 -8.78
CA MET A 1 61.74 18.15 -9.13
C MET A 1 62.28 17.43 -10.35
N GLU A 2 62.65 18.22 -11.35
CA GLU A 2 63.62 17.97 -12.44
C GLU A 2 63.50 16.79 -13.43
N SER A 3 64.04 17.10 -14.60
CA SER A 3 63.92 16.53 -15.94
C SER A 3 64.93 15.43 -16.32
N ARG A 4 64.65 14.76 -17.45
CA ARG A 4 65.50 14.03 -18.45
C ARG A 4 65.25 12.50 -18.50
N ALA A 5 64.63 11.94 -19.56
CA ALA A 5 65.14 11.64 -20.93
C ALA A 5 66.06 10.38 -20.94
N SER A 6 65.98 9.31 -21.75
CA SER A 6 65.50 9.06 -23.13
C SER A 6 65.60 7.54 -23.51
N PHE A 7 65.19 7.23 -24.76
CA PHE A 7 65.46 6.06 -25.66
C PHE A 7 64.41 4.90 -25.63
N LEU A 8 63.78 4.40 -26.71
CA LEU A 8 63.90 4.56 -28.18
C LEU A 8 62.64 4.08 -28.94
N LEU A 9 62.35 4.76 -30.06
CA LEU A 9 61.43 4.56 -31.21
C LEU A 9 61.85 3.39 -32.16
N PRO A 10 61.26 3.15 -33.36
CA PRO A 10 59.98 3.63 -33.99
C PRO A 10 59.19 2.54 -34.77
N VAL A 11 57.95 2.83 -35.22
CA VAL A 11 57.60 2.92 -36.66
C VAL A 11 56.42 3.90 -36.81
N VAL A 12 56.62 4.87 -37.69
CA VAL A 12 55.73 5.94 -38.15
C VAL A 12 55.33 5.59 -39.59
N VAL A 13 54.08 5.86 -40.01
CA VAL A 13 53.74 6.69 -41.18
C VAL A 13 52.30 7.20 -41.02
N ALA A 14 52.13 8.51 -41.19
CA ALA A 14 50.89 9.26 -41.23
C ALA A 14 50.64 9.80 -42.65
N ILE A 15 49.58 10.64 -42.77
CA ILE A 15 49.28 11.66 -43.80
C ILE A 15 48.78 11.11 -45.17
N SER A 16 47.81 11.68 -45.90
CA SER A 16 47.35 13.07 -45.98
C SER A 16 46.04 13.22 -46.79
N SER A 17 45.54 14.46 -46.77
CA SER A 17 44.30 15.05 -47.28
C SER A 17 44.24 15.39 -48.79
N ALA A 18 43.01 15.68 -49.24
CA ALA A 18 42.57 16.76 -50.16
C ALA A 18 42.48 16.54 -51.70
N CYS A 19 41.32 16.96 -52.25
CA CYS A 19 41.07 17.90 -53.39
C CYS A 19 39.78 17.54 -54.16
N ILE A 20 38.69 18.34 -54.10
CA ILE A 20 38.26 19.45 -55.00
C ILE A 20 37.89 19.02 -56.43
N GLY A 21 36.65 19.36 -56.87
CA GLY A 21 36.26 19.43 -58.29
C GLY A 21 34.75 19.61 -58.49
N GLU A 22 34.35 20.73 -59.09
CA GLU A 22 33.00 21.34 -59.12
C GLU A 22 32.28 21.16 -60.49
N VAL A 23 30.93 21.30 -60.49
CA VAL A 23 30.05 22.01 -61.47
C VAL A 23 29.28 21.30 -62.64
N SER A 24 27.95 21.52 -62.60
CA SER A 24 26.90 21.69 -63.66
C SER A 24 26.39 20.48 -64.48
N THR A 25 25.17 20.41 -65.05
CA THR A 25 23.78 20.94 -64.89
C THR A 25 22.90 20.14 -65.88
N ILE A 26 21.64 19.86 -65.49
CA ILE A 26 20.36 19.47 -66.18
C ILE A 26 20.34 19.15 -67.71
N PRO A 27 19.41 18.29 -68.21
CA PRO A 27 18.05 18.77 -68.55
C PRO A 27 16.88 17.79 -68.29
N ASP A 28 15.72 18.43 -68.20
CA ASP A 28 14.34 17.97 -68.13
C ASP A 28 13.81 17.42 -69.48
N ALA A 29 12.86 16.48 -69.47
CA ALA A 29 11.99 16.15 -70.61
C ALA A 29 10.73 15.35 -70.22
N THR A 30 9.60 15.95 -70.57
CA THR A 30 8.17 15.58 -70.51
C THR A 30 7.76 14.44 -71.45
N ILE A 31 6.79 13.57 -71.07
CA ILE A 31 5.64 12.98 -71.84
C ILE A 31 4.72 12.32 -70.79
N GLY A 32 3.38 12.38 -70.71
CA GLY A 32 2.29 12.94 -71.50
C GLY A 32 0.95 12.50 -70.85
N ALA A 33 -0.10 13.31 -70.95
CA ALA A 33 -1.42 13.10 -70.38
C ALA A 33 -2.38 12.37 -71.34
N ASP A 34 -3.41 11.70 -70.79
CA ASP A 34 -4.79 11.49 -71.28
C ASP A 34 -5.46 10.51 -70.28
N GLY A 35 -6.69 10.61 -69.80
CA GLY A 35 -7.82 11.49 -70.06
C GLY A 35 -9.13 10.77 -69.68
N ALA A 36 -10.00 11.46 -68.95
CA ALA A 36 -11.47 11.38 -68.95
C ALA A 36 -12.27 10.36 -68.07
N ASP A 37 -13.43 10.91 -67.66
CA ASP A 37 -14.66 10.37 -67.04
C ASP A 37 -14.64 10.16 -65.50
N GLY A 38 -15.53 10.73 -64.68
CA GLY A 38 -16.74 11.53 -64.91
C GLY A 38 -17.76 11.29 -63.79
N ALA A 39 -18.10 12.36 -63.05
CA ALA A 39 -19.36 12.64 -62.31
C ALA A 39 -19.74 11.90 -60.99
N GLY A 40 -19.77 12.70 -59.90
CA GLY A 40 -20.83 12.80 -58.84
C GLY A 40 -21.02 11.62 -57.85
N VAL A 41 -21.27 11.76 -56.55
CA VAL A 41 -21.70 12.87 -55.67
C VAL A 41 -21.43 12.45 -54.20
N ALA A 42 -21.05 13.40 -53.34
CA ALA A 42 -21.21 13.52 -51.87
C ALA A 42 -21.19 12.28 -50.92
N GLU A 43 -20.25 12.26 -49.96
CA GLU A 43 -20.45 12.71 -48.56
C GLU A 43 -19.10 12.78 -47.81
N ALA A 44 -19.07 13.56 -46.73
CA ALA A 44 -17.87 13.99 -46.00
C ALA A 44 -17.49 13.03 -44.86
N ALA A 45 -16.18 12.85 -44.62
CA ALA A 45 -15.50 12.92 -43.32
C ALA A 45 -14.12 12.22 -43.38
N ASP A 46 -13.10 13.00 -43.02
CA ASP A 46 -11.88 12.63 -42.31
C ASP A 46 -11.13 11.33 -42.68
N ALA A 47 -10.00 11.48 -43.39
CA ALA A 47 -8.88 10.57 -43.25
C ALA A 47 -7.57 11.31 -43.57
N ALA A 48 -6.64 11.18 -42.64
CA ALA A 48 -5.28 11.65 -42.71
C ALA A 48 -4.58 11.27 -44.03
N THR A 49 -3.67 12.15 -44.42
CA THR A 49 -2.70 11.96 -45.50
C THR A 49 -2.03 10.58 -45.41
N ALA A 50 -2.26 9.76 -46.45
CA ALA A 50 -1.50 8.54 -46.68
C ALA A 50 -0.02 8.90 -46.91
N ASP A 51 0.83 8.46 -45.98
CA ASP A 51 2.25 8.29 -46.24
C ASP A 51 2.41 7.15 -47.26
N SER A 52 3.20 7.44 -48.28
CA SER A 52 3.43 6.58 -49.42
C SER A 52 4.49 5.53 -49.09
N GLY A 53 4.08 4.26 -48.97
CA GLY A 53 4.91 3.14 -49.41
C GLY A 53 5.76 2.40 -48.36
N VAL A 54 5.40 2.41 -47.07
CA VAL A 54 5.94 1.43 -46.11
C VAL A 54 4.97 0.24 -46.03
N ALA A 55 5.48 -0.98 -46.20
CA ALA A 55 4.68 -2.19 -46.07
C ALA A 55 4.09 -2.29 -44.65
N ALA A 56 2.82 -2.71 -44.54
CA ALA A 56 2.13 -2.98 -43.27
C ALA A 56 3.00 -3.83 -42.34
N VAL A 57 3.08 -3.47 -41.06
CA VAL A 57 3.97 -4.12 -40.08
C VAL A 57 3.14 -4.94 -39.12
N CYS A 58 3.06 -6.24 -39.40
CA CYS A 58 2.30 -7.15 -38.56
C CYS A 58 2.83 -7.21 -37.12
N GLY A 59 1.94 -6.98 -36.14
CA GLY A 59 2.22 -7.08 -34.71
C GLY A 59 2.68 -5.79 -34.05
N ASP A 60 2.28 -4.63 -34.57
CA ASP A 60 2.69 -3.31 -34.08
C ASP A 60 1.65 -2.64 -33.15
N GLN A 61 0.60 -3.38 -32.77
CA GLN A 61 -0.54 -2.94 -31.95
C GLN A 61 -1.50 -1.99 -32.68
N ARG A 62 -1.39 -1.86 -34.00
CA ARG A 62 -2.32 -1.10 -34.83
C ARG A 62 -2.83 -1.99 -35.94
N ARG A 63 -4.16 -2.10 -36.06
CA ARG A 63 -4.75 -2.82 -37.18
C ARG A 63 -4.62 -2.00 -38.46
N ASP A 64 -3.66 -2.36 -39.31
CA ASP A 64 -3.44 -1.75 -40.62
C ASP A 64 -4.51 -2.18 -41.64
N LEU A 65 -4.61 -1.46 -42.77
CA LEU A 65 -5.63 -1.67 -43.81
C LEU A 65 -5.64 -3.10 -44.43
N ASP A 66 -4.51 -3.82 -44.36
CA ASP A 66 -4.35 -5.18 -44.90
C ASP A 66 -4.40 -6.28 -43.82
N GLU A 67 -4.72 -5.94 -42.56
CA GLU A 67 -4.73 -6.86 -41.43
C GLU A 67 -6.14 -7.28 -41.02
N GLN A 68 -6.31 -8.54 -40.65
CA GLN A 68 -7.59 -9.04 -40.12
C GLN A 68 -7.66 -8.95 -38.59
N CYS A 69 -6.52 -8.93 -37.91
CA CYS A 69 -6.36 -8.68 -36.48
C CYS A 69 -4.90 -8.32 -36.16
N ASP A 70 -4.67 -7.65 -35.03
CA ASP A 70 -3.33 -7.33 -34.52
C ASP A 70 -3.37 -7.38 -32.97
N ASP A 71 -2.68 -8.37 -32.39
CA ASP A 71 -2.47 -8.55 -30.94
C ASP A 71 -1.07 -8.03 -30.52
N GLY A 72 -0.50 -7.10 -31.27
CA GLY A 72 0.85 -6.61 -31.07
C GLY A 72 1.91 -7.69 -31.27
N SER A 73 2.94 -7.65 -30.43
CA SER A 73 4.05 -8.59 -30.49
C SER A 73 3.67 -10.05 -30.19
N ALA A 74 2.41 -10.31 -29.79
CA ALA A 74 1.90 -11.65 -29.57
C ALA A 74 1.49 -12.38 -30.86
N ASN A 75 1.42 -11.69 -32.00
CA ASN A 75 1.04 -12.29 -33.29
C ASN A 75 1.90 -13.52 -33.63
N GLY A 76 1.23 -14.62 -34.00
CA GLY A 76 1.87 -15.89 -34.30
C GLY A 76 2.25 -16.73 -33.08
N SER A 77 2.08 -16.23 -31.85
CA SER A 77 2.25 -17.03 -30.62
C SER A 77 1.10 -18.02 -30.43
N ALA A 78 1.29 -19.02 -29.57
CA ALA A 78 0.22 -19.96 -29.22
C ALA A 78 -0.95 -19.30 -28.45
N ALA A 79 -0.67 -18.21 -27.73
CA ALA A 79 -1.65 -17.47 -26.93
C ALA A 79 -2.50 -16.50 -27.78
N SER A 80 -2.00 -16.05 -28.93
CA SER A 80 -2.67 -15.07 -29.79
C SER A 80 -3.71 -15.70 -30.72
N CYS A 81 -4.75 -14.93 -31.04
CA CYS A 81 -5.73 -15.28 -32.07
C CYS A 81 -5.38 -14.72 -33.45
N CYS A 82 -4.22 -14.09 -33.58
CA CYS A 82 -3.61 -13.63 -34.82
C CYS A 82 -2.41 -14.50 -35.19
N ASP A 83 -2.31 -14.89 -36.46
CA ASP A 83 -1.11 -15.54 -36.96
C ASP A 83 0.02 -14.54 -37.22
N ALA A 84 1.22 -15.05 -37.52
CA ALA A 84 2.39 -14.21 -37.78
C ALA A 84 2.29 -13.36 -39.07
N THR A 85 1.18 -13.48 -39.79
CA THR A 85 0.85 -12.70 -40.99
C THR A 85 -0.37 -11.79 -40.79
N CYS A 86 -0.82 -11.60 -39.55
CA CYS A 86 -1.94 -10.73 -39.17
C CYS A 86 -3.29 -11.16 -39.74
N HIS A 87 -3.43 -12.47 -39.98
CA HIS A 87 -4.72 -13.06 -40.24
C HIS A 87 -5.30 -13.67 -38.97
N ARG A 88 -6.62 -13.60 -38.84
CA ARG A 88 -7.33 -14.27 -37.76
C ARG A 88 -7.12 -15.78 -37.89
N LYS A 89 -6.67 -16.40 -36.81
CA LYS A 89 -6.75 -17.85 -36.67
C LYS A 89 -8.22 -18.27 -36.68
N THR A 90 -8.47 -19.50 -37.10
CA THR A 90 -9.81 -20.08 -37.12
C THR A 90 -10.47 -20.00 -35.74
N ASP A 91 -11.76 -19.66 -35.69
CA ASP A 91 -12.51 -19.72 -34.44
C ASP A 91 -12.42 -21.13 -33.84
N SER A 92 -12.41 -21.23 -32.51
CA SER A 92 -12.14 -22.46 -31.73
C SER A 92 -10.67 -22.91 -31.70
N THR A 93 -9.73 -22.17 -32.30
CA THR A 93 -8.29 -22.45 -32.10
C THR A 93 -7.94 -22.16 -30.64
N PRO A 94 -7.25 -23.07 -29.91
CA PRO A 94 -6.81 -22.81 -28.55
C PRO A 94 -5.95 -21.55 -28.49
N CYS A 95 -6.19 -20.74 -27.47
CA CYS A 95 -5.46 -19.52 -27.16
C CYS A 95 -5.31 -19.42 -25.64
N ASP A 96 -4.69 -18.36 -25.16
CA ASP A 96 -4.52 -18.11 -23.73
C ASP A 96 -4.73 -16.62 -23.50
N ASP A 97 -5.76 -16.25 -22.74
CA ASP A 97 -6.10 -14.86 -22.46
C ASP A 97 -5.27 -14.26 -21.30
N GLY A 98 -4.37 -15.05 -20.72
CA GLY A 98 -3.51 -14.67 -19.59
C GLY A 98 -4.22 -14.66 -18.24
N ASN A 99 -5.48 -15.12 -18.16
CA ASN A 99 -6.27 -15.16 -16.94
C ASN A 99 -6.33 -16.58 -16.36
N TYR A 100 -5.69 -16.81 -15.22
CA TYR A 100 -5.67 -18.14 -14.59
C TYR A 100 -7.04 -18.64 -14.10
N CYS A 101 -8.05 -17.77 -13.99
CA CYS A 101 -9.42 -18.09 -13.59
C CYS A 101 -10.39 -18.27 -14.77
N THR A 102 -9.88 -18.45 -15.98
CA THR A 102 -10.65 -18.85 -17.15
C THR A 102 -10.24 -20.24 -17.61
N LYS A 103 -11.18 -20.95 -18.24
CA LYS A 103 -10.97 -22.25 -18.85
C LYS A 103 -11.62 -22.29 -20.22
N GLU A 104 -11.18 -23.24 -21.04
CA GLU A 104 -11.72 -23.46 -22.39
C GLU A 104 -11.44 -22.29 -23.35
N ASP A 105 -10.33 -21.60 -23.13
CA ASP A 105 -9.80 -20.50 -23.94
C ASP A 105 -9.68 -20.87 -25.42
N ALA A 106 -10.48 -20.20 -26.23
CA ALA A 106 -10.54 -20.45 -27.65
C ALA A 106 -10.81 -19.16 -28.44
N CYS A 107 -10.19 -19.05 -29.61
CA CYS A 107 -10.35 -17.89 -30.47
C CYS A 107 -11.80 -17.74 -30.92
N SER A 108 -12.32 -16.52 -30.81
CA SER A 108 -13.63 -16.13 -31.31
C SER A 108 -13.55 -14.73 -31.89
N GLY A 109 -13.66 -14.61 -33.22
CA GLY A 109 -13.66 -13.32 -33.91
C GLY A 109 -12.29 -12.64 -33.98
N GLY A 110 -11.21 -13.36 -33.70
CA GLY A 110 -9.84 -12.81 -33.63
C GLY A 110 -9.41 -12.37 -32.23
N VAL A 111 -10.17 -12.73 -31.18
CA VAL A 111 -9.84 -12.47 -29.77
C VAL A 111 -9.95 -13.78 -29.00
N CYS A 112 -9.11 -13.97 -27.97
CA CYS A 112 -9.20 -15.15 -27.11
C CYS A 112 -10.43 -15.02 -26.18
N ALA A 113 -11.35 -15.98 -26.26
CA ALA A 113 -12.57 -16.01 -25.46
C ALA A 113 -12.56 -17.24 -24.55
N ALA A 114 -12.96 -17.07 -23.28
CA ALA A 114 -12.85 -18.12 -22.28
C ALA A 114 -14.00 -18.11 -21.27
N THR A 115 -14.16 -19.21 -20.52
CA THR A 115 -15.19 -19.38 -19.50
C THR A 115 -14.61 -19.19 -18.10
N ALA A 116 -15.11 -18.23 -17.33
CA ALA A 116 -14.65 -18.00 -15.96
C ALA A 116 -15.04 -19.15 -15.01
N TYR A 117 -14.16 -19.48 -14.07
CA TYR A 117 -14.44 -20.34 -12.93
C TYR A 117 -13.82 -19.77 -11.65
N SER A 118 -14.32 -20.18 -10.49
CA SER A 118 -13.89 -19.65 -9.19
C SER A 118 -13.56 -20.76 -8.20
N CYS A 119 -12.50 -20.56 -7.44
CA CYS A 119 -12.07 -21.44 -6.36
C CYS A 119 -12.39 -20.78 -5.02
N ALA A 120 -13.21 -21.42 -4.17
CA ALA A 120 -13.48 -20.96 -2.80
C ALA A 120 -12.81 -21.89 -1.77
N PRO A 121 -12.00 -21.37 -0.83
CA PRO A 121 -11.32 -22.20 0.15
C PRO A 121 -12.29 -22.70 1.24
N SER A 122 -12.11 -23.94 1.70
CA SER A 122 -12.83 -24.47 2.87
C SER A 122 -12.18 -24.00 4.18
N GLU A 123 -12.85 -24.23 5.32
CA GLU A 123 -12.38 -23.77 6.64
C GLU A 123 -10.97 -24.24 7.04
N CYS A 124 -10.49 -25.34 6.48
CA CYS A 124 -9.15 -25.88 6.71
C CYS A 124 -8.18 -25.63 5.55
N ARG A 125 -8.50 -24.68 4.67
CA ARG A 125 -7.68 -24.24 3.55
C ARG A 125 -7.40 -22.74 3.71
N LEU A 126 -6.15 -22.33 3.51
CA LEU A 126 -5.67 -20.96 3.62
C LEU A 126 -6.08 -20.12 2.40
N THR A 127 -5.99 -20.72 1.21
CA THR A 127 -6.35 -20.10 -0.07
C THR A 127 -6.80 -21.19 -1.05
N SER A 128 -7.61 -20.80 -2.03
CA SER A 128 -7.78 -21.59 -3.24
C SER A 128 -7.71 -20.66 -4.44
N THR A 129 -6.63 -20.75 -5.21
CA THR A 129 -6.41 -19.93 -6.42
C THR A 129 -6.63 -20.78 -7.65
N CYS A 130 -7.21 -20.19 -8.69
CA CYS A 130 -7.37 -20.84 -9.99
C CYS A 130 -5.99 -21.18 -10.56
N ASP A 131 -5.82 -22.37 -11.13
CA ASP A 131 -4.50 -22.89 -11.53
C ASP A 131 -4.21 -22.79 -13.04
N GLY A 132 -5.09 -22.17 -13.83
CA GLY A 132 -4.97 -22.06 -15.28
C GLY A 132 -5.17 -23.36 -16.07
N ALA A 133 -5.39 -24.50 -15.40
CA ALA A 133 -5.66 -25.80 -16.02
C ALA A 133 -7.12 -26.24 -15.84
N GLY A 134 -7.99 -25.35 -15.37
CA GLY A 134 -9.39 -25.63 -15.04
C GLY A 134 -9.59 -26.25 -13.65
N GLY A 135 -8.59 -26.13 -12.77
CA GLY A 135 -8.60 -26.63 -11.39
C GLY A 135 -8.20 -25.56 -10.35
N CYS A 136 -8.07 -25.97 -9.09
CA CYS A 136 -7.72 -25.08 -8.00
C CYS A 136 -6.43 -25.55 -7.32
N THR A 137 -5.48 -24.63 -7.14
CA THR A 137 -4.34 -24.82 -6.24
C THR A 137 -4.79 -24.58 -4.80
N MET A 138 -4.65 -25.61 -3.96
CA MET A 138 -5.21 -25.64 -2.60
C MET A 138 -4.08 -25.62 -1.56
N MET A 139 -4.05 -24.63 -0.68
CA MET A 139 -3.12 -24.60 0.47
C MET A 139 -3.87 -24.92 1.76
N SER A 140 -3.42 -25.91 2.53
CA SER A 140 -4.06 -26.29 3.82
C SER A 140 -3.62 -25.38 4.97
N LYS A 141 -4.53 -25.08 5.90
CA LYS A 141 -4.16 -24.54 7.21
C LYS A 141 -3.28 -25.57 7.96
N PRO A 142 -2.37 -25.13 8.84
CA PRO A 142 -1.55 -26.05 9.62
C PRO A 142 -2.38 -27.08 10.38
N ASP A 143 -1.90 -28.33 10.44
CA ASP A 143 -2.58 -29.35 11.25
C ASP A 143 -2.63 -28.92 12.73
N GLY A 144 -3.80 -29.07 13.36
CA GLY A 144 -4.08 -28.57 14.71
C GLY A 144 -4.78 -27.20 14.76
N THR A 145 -4.92 -26.50 13.63
CA THR A 145 -5.66 -25.22 13.57
C THR A 145 -7.13 -25.43 13.89
N SER A 146 -7.72 -24.65 14.79
CA SER A 146 -9.15 -24.74 15.11
C SER A 146 -10.03 -24.45 13.88
N CYS A 147 -11.11 -25.21 13.76
CA CYS A 147 -12.10 -25.09 12.69
C CYS A 147 -13.48 -25.53 13.23
N SER A 148 -14.56 -25.34 12.47
CA SER A 148 -15.93 -25.41 13.04
C SER A 148 -16.31 -26.77 13.64
N THR A 149 -15.63 -27.84 13.24
CA THR A 149 -15.88 -29.22 13.69
C THR A 149 -14.70 -29.83 14.47
N GLY A 150 -13.67 -29.06 14.82
CA GLY A 150 -12.49 -29.57 15.55
C GLY A 150 -11.18 -28.87 15.22
N THR A 151 -10.18 -29.64 14.82
CA THR A 151 -8.87 -29.15 14.37
C THR A 151 -8.57 -29.61 12.96
N CYS A 152 -7.92 -28.78 12.15
CA CYS A 152 -7.55 -29.15 10.80
C CYS A 152 -6.56 -30.31 10.82
N GLN A 153 -6.81 -31.33 10.00
CA GLN A 153 -5.89 -32.41 9.70
C GLN A 153 -5.93 -32.70 8.20
N GLY A 154 -4.78 -32.58 7.52
CA GLY A 154 -4.68 -32.83 6.09
C GLY A 154 -5.55 -31.88 5.24
N GLY A 155 -5.84 -30.68 5.76
CA GLY A 155 -6.70 -29.69 5.10
C GLY A 155 -8.19 -30.01 5.14
N VAL A 156 -8.63 -30.83 6.11
CA VAL A 156 -10.02 -31.14 6.44
C VAL A 156 -10.24 -30.90 7.93
N CYS A 157 -11.39 -30.37 8.33
CA CYS A 157 -11.70 -30.12 9.73
C CYS A 157 -12.06 -31.43 10.44
N SER A 158 -11.31 -31.77 11.51
CA SER A 158 -11.40 -33.05 12.23
C SER A 158 -11.32 -32.83 13.74
N ALA A 159 -12.40 -33.11 14.48
CA ALA A 159 -12.30 -33.25 15.94
C ALA A 159 -11.92 -34.68 16.28
N ALA A 160 -10.77 -34.84 16.94
CA ALA A 160 -10.51 -36.08 17.66
C ALA A 160 -11.62 -36.29 18.70
N GLY A 161 -12.35 -37.40 18.61
CA GLY A 161 -13.37 -37.79 19.58
C GLY A 161 -14.73 -37.07 19.50
N LEU A 162 -15.01 -36.26 18.48
CA LEU A 162 -16.38 -35.77 18.22
C LEU A 162 -17.20 -36.90 17.60
N VAL A 163 -18.32 -37.25 18.24
CA VAL A 163 -19.22 -38.33 17.83
C VAL A 163 -20.31 -37.82 16.90
N ALA A 164 -20.87 -36.63 17.18
CA ALA A 164 -21.87 -35.97 16.37
C ALA A 164 -21.94 -34.47 16.68
N PHE A 165 -22.30 -33.66 15.68
CA PHE A 165 -22.58 -32.24 15.84
C PHE A 165 -23.78 -31.84 14.98
N TRP A 166 -24.90 -31.50 15.62
CA TRP A 166 -26.07 -30.94 14.95
C TRP A 166 -26.06 -29.42 15.16
N LYS A 167 -25.93 -28.67 14.05
CA LYS A 167 -26.03 -27.20 14.04
C LYS A 167 -27.46 -26.73 14.23
N LEU A 168 -28.44 -27.49 13.72
CA LEU A 168 -29.87 -27.15 13.74
C LEU A 168 -30.22 -25.91 12.89
N ASP A 169 -29.46 -25.69 11.82
CA ASP A 169 -29.55 -24.53 10.93
C ASP A 169 -30.36 -24.76 9.65
N GLU A 170 -30.96 -25.93 9.44
CA GLU A 170 -31.60 -26.27 8.16
C GLU A 170 -32.82 -25.39 7.84
N GLY A 171 -33.47 -24.83 8.87
CA GLY A 171 -34.59 -23.88 8.75
C GLY A 171 -35.88 -24.45 8.13
N SER A 172 -35.83 -25.68 7.62
CA SER A 172 -36.93 -26.41 6.99
C SER A 172 -36.59 -27.91 6.89
N GLY A 173 -37.59 -28.75 6.58
CA GLY A 173 -37.39 -30.20 6.41
C GLY A 173 -37.57 -31.01 7.70
N THR A 174 -37.25 -32.30 7.63
CA THR A 174 -37.52 -33.31 8.69
C THR A 174 -36.26 -34.01 9.21
N THR A 175 -35.08 -33.53 8.85
CA THR A 175 -33.79 -34.15 9.20
C THR A 175 -32.81 -33.08 9.65
N LEU A 176 -32.03 -33.38 10.69
CA LEU A 176 -30.88 -32.60 11.13
C LEU A 176 -29.61 -33.26 10.57
N GLY A 177 -28.84 -32.50 9.80
CA GLY A 177 -27.55 -32.95 9.29
C GLY A 177 -26.52 -33.05 10.41
N ASP A 178 -25.70 -34.09 10.37
CA ASP A 178 -24.50 -34.15 11.20
C ASP A 178 -23.38 -33.38 10.51
N SER A 179 -22.89 -32.33 11.18
CA SER A 179 -21.76 -31.52 10.77
C SER A 179 -20.42 -32.14 11.20
N SER A 180 -20.41 -33.28 11.90
CA SER A 180 -19.20 -34.07 12.11
C SER A 180 -18.84 -34.91 10.87
N THR A 181 -17.69 -35.58 10.90
CA THR A 181 -17.27 -36.50 9.83
C THR A 181 -17.87 -37.91 9.95
N ASN A 182 -18.82 -38.13 10.86
CA ASN A 182 -19.34 -39.46 11.22
C ASN A 182 -20.75 -39.78 10.68
N ASP A 183 -21.35 -38.91 9.86
CA ASP A 183 -22.64 -39.09 9.20
C ASP A 183 -23.81 -39.48 10.13
N ARG A 184 -23.88 -38.91 11.34
CA ARG A 184 -24.91 -39.20 12.37
C ARG A 184 -26.14 -38.30 12.28
N SER A 185 -26.75 -38.20 11.10
CA SER A 185 -27.95 -37.37 10.92
C SER A 185 -29.11 -37.81 11.84
N ALA A 186 -29.91 -36.85 12.31
CA ALA A 186 -31.05 -37.12 13.19
C ALA A 186 -32.40 -36.86 12.49
N ASN A 187 -33.41 -37.67 12.79
CA ASN A 187 -34.76 -37.51 12.25
C ASN A 187 -35.66 -36.74 13.21
N LEU A 188 -36.36 -35.71 12.71
CA LEU A 188 -37.37 -34.96 13.45
C LEU A 188 -38.68 -35.73 13.49
N ASN A 189 -39.28 -35.84 14.68
CA ASN A 189 -40.51 -36.59 14.93
C ASN A 189 -41.52 -35.72 15.71
N GLY A 190 -42.80 -35.89 15.41
CA GLY A 190 -43.88 -35.09 16.00
C GLY A 190 -43.93 -33.67 15.42
N ASN A 191 -44.54 -32.73 16.16
CA ASN A 191 -44.76 -31.37 15.70
C ASN A 191 -43.57 -30.45 16.08
N VAL A 192 -42.42 -30.70 15.46
CA VAL A 192 -41.21 -29.86 15.56
C VAL A 192 -41.38 -28.61 14.68
N THR A 193 -41.07 -27.44 15.23
CA THR A 193 -41.09 -26.16 14.49
C THR A 193 -39.68 -25.62 14.31
N TRP A 194 -39.43 -24.85 13.25
CA TRP A 194 -38.20 -24.08 13.11
C TRP A 194 -38.40 -22.68 13.73
N ALA A 195 -37.38 -22.20 14.45
CA ALA A 195 -37.36 -20.88 15.08
C ALA A 195 -35.98 -20.25 14.95
N SER A 196 -35.85 -18.96 15.28
CA SER A 196 -34.53 -18.30 15.36
C SER A 196 -33.69 -18.92 16.48
N GLY A 197 -32.49 -19.37 16.13
CA GLY A 197 -31.54 -20.01 17.03
C GLY A 197 -30.75 -19.04 17.89
N LYS A 198 -29.85 -19.58 18.71
CA LYS A 198 -28.76 -18.81 19.31
C LYS A 198 -27.72 -18.47 18.23
N ARG A 199 -27.48 -19.39 17.29
CA ARG A 199 -26.77 -19.17 16.03
C ARG A 199 -27.69 -19.68 14.91
N GLY A 200 -27.92 -18.86 13.88
CA GLY A 200 -28.79 -19.24 12.76
C GLY A 200 -30.20 -19.67 13.17
N SER A 201 -30.57 -20.92 12.88
CA SER A 201 -31.88 -21.50 13.22
C SER A 201 -31.79 -22.46 14.40
N ALA A 202 -32.95 -22.79 14.98
CA ALA A 202 -33.08 -23.81 16.02
C ALA A 202 -34.36 -24.61 15.83
N ILE A 203 -34.43 -25.78 16.47
CA ILE A 203 -35.69 -26.51 16.57
C ILE A 203 -36.45 -26.11 17.84
N GLY A 204 -37.74 -25.85 17.66
CA GLY A 204 -38.72 -25.67 18.70
C GLY A 204 -39.40 -26.99 19.05
N LEU A 205 -39.49 -27.26 20.35
CA LEU A 205 -40.01 -28.45 20.96
C LEU A 205 -41.24 -28.06 21.81
N ASN A 206 -42.38 -28.66 21.49
CA ASN A 206 -43.68 -28.26 22.03
C ASN A 206 -44.00 -28.86 23.42
N GLY A 207 -43.15 -29.72 23.97
CA GLY A 207 -43.40 -30.44 25.24
C GLY A 207 -44.49 -31.53 25.17
N ILE A 208 -44.93 -31.92 23.97
CA ILE A 208 -46.04 -32.89 23.77
C ILE A 208 -45.60 -34.09 22.93
N ASP A 209 -45.03 -33.86 21.75
CA ASP A 209 -44.66 -34.92 20.80
C ASP A 209 -43.42 -34.62 19.95
N ALA A 210 -42.89 -33.39 20.01
CA ALA A 210 -41.75 -32.93 19.22
C ALA A 210 -40.41 -33.43 19.79
N TYR A 211 -39.58 -34.09 18.99
CA TYR A 211 -38.23 -34.53 19.36
C TYR A 211 -37.36 -34.90 18.14
N ALA A 212 -36.05 -35.08 18.35
CA ALA A 212 -35.14 -35.64 17.35
C ALA A 212 -34.58 -37.01 17.78
N GLU A 213 -34.48 -37.92 16.81
CA GLU A 213 -33.90 -39.28 16.95
C GLU A 213 -32.56 -39.35 16.23
N THR A 214 -31.48 -39.65 16.94
CA THR A 214 -30.11 -39.63 16.40
C THR A 214 -29.62 -40.99 15.92
N GLY A 215 -30.25 -42.09 16.36
CA GLY A 215 -29.79 -43.45 16.06
C GLY A 215 -28.49 -43.86 16.78
N ILE A 216 -27.93 -43.01 17.66
CA ILE A 216 -26.69 -43.31 18.38
C ILE A 216 -26.98 -44.22 19.58
N SER A 217 -26.66 -45.52 19.46
CA SER A 217 -26.76 -46.54 20.52
C SER A 217 -25.40 -47.06 21.01
N SER A 218 -24.30 -46.53 20.48
CA SER A 218 -22.93 -46.91 20.88
C SER A 218 -22.65 -46.58 22.34
N ALA A 219 -21.75 -47.35 22.95
CA ALA A 219 -21.28 -47.11 24.30
C ALA A 219 -20.47 -45.80 24.35
N LEU A 220 -20.75 -44.99 25.36
CA LEU A 220 -20.04 -43.76 25.69
C LEU A 220 -19.53 -43.89 27.12
N PRO A 221 -18.43 -44.63 27.34
CA PRO A 221 -17.90 -44.88 28.68
C PRO A 221 -17.42 -43.59 29.35
N PHE A 222 -16.99 -42.64 28.53
CA PHE A 222 -16.66 -41.26 28.86
C PHE A 222 -17.37 -40.38 27.83
N PHE A 223 -17.70 -39.15 28.18
CA PHE A 223 -18.40 -38.28 27.26
C PHE A 223 -18.26 -36.81 27.60
N SER A 224 -18.53 -35.99 26.58
CA SER A 224 -18.97 -34.62 26.77
C SER A 224 -20.17 -34.34 25.90
N VAL A 225 -21.09 -33.54 26.42
CA VAL A 225 -22.27 -33.07 25.67
C VAL A 225 -22.41 -31.59 25.90
N VAL A 226 -22.65 -30.84 24.82
CA VAL A 226 -22.83 -29.39 24.84
C VAL A 226 -24.06 -29.07 24.02
N THR A 227 -24.98 -28.25 24.53
CA THR A 227 -26.16 -27.82 23.80
C THR A 227 -26.59 -26.44 24.26
N TRP A 228 -27.06 -25.61 23.34
CA TRP A 228 -27.77 -24.38 23.66
C TRP A 228 -29.25 -24.68 23.87
N ILE A 229 -29.85 -24.08 24.89
CA ILE A 229 -31.28 -24.23 25.18
C ILE A 229 -31.95 -22.89 25.46
N LYS A 230 -33.23 -22.80 25.11
CA LYS A 230 -34.17 -21.78 25.58
C LYS A 230 -35.41 -22.48 26.11
N ALA A 231 -35.47 -22.68 27.43
CA ALA A 231 -36.58 -23.39 28.06
C ALA A 231 -37.84 -22.52 28.12
N ALA A 232 -39.00 -23.08 27.77
CA ALA A 232 -40.28 -22.37 27.76
C ALA A 232 -40.96 -22.31 29.15
N ALA A 233 -40.51 -23.13 30.11
CA ALA A 233 -41.04 -23.17 31.46
C ALA A 233 -39.96 -23.55 32.47
N ALA A 234 -40.16 -23.12 33.72
CA ALA A 234 -39.26 -23.46 34.80
C ALA A 234 -39.31 -24.98 35.09
N PRO A 235 -38.20 -25.59 35.50
CA PRO A 235 -38.16 -27.01 35.84
C PRO A 235 -39.23 -27.40 36.84
N SER A 236 -39.94 -28.48 36.55
CA SER A 236 -41.07 -28.98 37.32
C SER A 236 -40.77 -30.34 37.96
N SER A 237 -41.52 -30.65 39.02
CA SER A 237 -41.54 -31.99 39.63
C SER A 237 -42.43 -32.93 38.82
N SER A 238 -42.06 -33.19 37.57
CA SER A 238 -42.81 -34.06 36.64
C SER A 238 -41.95 -35.21 36.12
N GLN A 239 -42.46 -35.93 35.12
CA GLN A 239 -41.75 -37.06 34.52
C GLN A 239 -40.44 -36.59 33.90
N ASP A 240 -39.40 -37.43 33.99
CA ASP A 240 -38.06 -37.08 33.50
C ASP A 240 -38.07 -36.70 32.01
N SER A 241 -37.67 -35.46 31.70
CA SER A 241 -37.51 -34.96 30.35
C SER A 241 -36.45 -33.86 30.30
N GLY A 242 -35.78 -33.75 29.15
CA GLY A 242 -34.75 -32.74 28.96
C GLY A 242 -34.23 -32.66 27.52
N PRO A 243 -33.31 -31.72 27.26
CA PRO A 243 -32.81 -31.42 25.93
C PRO A 243 -32.00 -32.56 25.29
N VAL A 244 -31.26 -33.37 26.06
CA VAL A 244 -30.45 -34.48 25.53
C VAL A 244 -30.51 -35.67 26.49
N MET A 245 -30.94 -36.84 26.02
CA MET A 245 -31.19 -38.01 26.86
C MET A 245 -30.66 -39.29 26.20
N LYS A 246 -29.82 -40.06 26.93
CA LYS A 246 -29.39 -41.40 26.54
C LYS A 246 -29.65 -42.39 27.70
N GLU A 247 -30.50 -43.38 27.41
CA GLU A 247 -30.96 -44.35 28.41
C GLU A 247 -29.80 -45.09 29.08
N GLU A 248 -29.88 -45.23 30.41
CA GLU A 248 -28.90 -45.92 31.27
C GLU A 248 -27.43 -45.52 31.00
N ASN A 249 -27.17 -44.31 30.52
CA ASN A 249 -25.81 -43.78 30.27
C ASN A 249 -25.70 -42.35 30.82
N PHE A 250 -26.30 -41.35 30.17
CA PHE A 250 -26.37 -39.99 30.70
C PHE A 250 -27.68 -39.27 30.33
N ILE A 251 -28.05 -38.29 31.15
CA ILE A 251 -29.21 -37.42 30.94
C ILE A 251 -28.84 -35.96 31.19
N LEU A 252 -29.25 -35.05 30.31
CA LEU A 252 -29.37 -33.63 30.63
C LEU A 252 -30.84 -33.40 30.96
N SER A 253 -31.20 -33.57 32.23
CA SER A 253 -32.59 -33.53 32.68
C SER A 253 -33.00 -32.11 33.06
N TRP A 254 -34.17 -31.69 32.57
CA TRP A 254 -34.79 -30.42 32.92
C TRP A 254 -35.86 -30.66 33.99
N ASP A 255 -36.88 -31.45 33.67
CA ASP A 255 -37.94 -31.85 34.58
C ASP A 255 -37.60 -33.18 35.23
N HIS A 256 -37.78 -33.28 36.54
CA HIS A 256 -37.56 -34.54 37.25
C HIS A 256 -38.29 -34.56 38.60
N THR A 257 -38.80 -35.73 39.02
CA THR A 257 -39.49 -35.90 40.31
C THR A 257 -38.52 -35.84 41.49
N ASN A 258 -37.32 -36.40 41.34
CA ASN A 258 -36.20 -36.22 42.27
C ASN A 258 -35.50 -34.87 42.01
N ASP A 259 -35.41 -34.04 43.03
CA ASP A 259 -34.83 -32.70 42.97
C ASP A 259 -33.34 -32.70 42.59
N ALA A 260 -32.59 -33.76 42.96
CA ALA A 260 -31.17 -33.88 42.64
C ALA A 260 -30.85 -34.00 41.14
N PHE A 261 -31.84 -34.43 40.34
CA PHE A 261 -31.74 -34.58 38.89
C PHE A 261 -32.51 -33.51 38.13
N ARG A 262 -33.30 -32.68 38.82
CA ARG A 262 -34.04 -31.60 38.18
C ARG A 262 -33.06 -30.49 37.80
N ARG A 263 -33.01 -30.12 36.52
CA ARG A 263 -32.04 -29.15 35.97
C ARG A 263 -30.60 -29.56 36.33
N ALA A 264 -30.26 -30.79 35.96
CA ALA A 264 -28.96 -31.38 36.24
C ALA A 264 -28.54 -32.31 35.11
N VAL A 265 -27.24 -32.56 35.01
CA VAL A 265 -26.75 -33.76 34.31
C VAL A 265 -26.78 -34.94 35.27
N GLY A 266 -27.18 -36.11 34.76
CA GLY A 266 -27.01 -37.40 35.41
C GLY A 266 -26.11 -38.31 34.60
N VAL A 267 -25.26 -39.10 35.26
CA VAL A 267 -24.52 -40.22 34.69
C VAL A 267 -24.84 -41.50 35.46
N ARG A 268 -24.95 -42.62 34.76
CA ARG A 268 -25.14 -43.93 35.39
C ARG A 268 -23.86 -44.74 35.35
N VAL A 269 -23.44 -45.24 36.50
CA VAL A 269 -22.21 -46.04 36.65
C VAL A 269 -22.50 -47.20 37.58
N GLY A 270 -22.32 -48.43 37.11
CA GLY A 270 -22.50 -49.62 37.93
C GLY A 270 -23.93 -49.82 38.42
N GLY A 271 -24.92 -49.36 37.66
CA GLY A 271 -26.34 -49.44 38.00
C GLY A 271 -26.90 -48.25 38.79
N GLU A 272 -26.04 -47.36 39.30
CA GLU A 272 -26.43 -46.22 40.14
C GLU A 272 -26.33 -44.89 39.38
N TRP A 273 -27.25 -43.97 39.64
CA TRP A 273 -27.28 -42.63 39.03
C TRP A 273 -26.63 -41.58 39.92
N TYR A 274 -25.74 -40.79 39.34
CA TYR A 274 -25.05 -39.67 39.98
C TYR A 274 -25.40 -38.38 39.26
N SER A 275 -25.58 -37.27 39.99
CA SER A 275 -25.97 -35.99 39.41
C SER A 275 -24.95 -34.87 39.64
N ALA A 276 -24.93 -33.90 38.73
CA ALA A 276 -24.32 -32.59 38.94
C ALA A 276 -25.29 -31.49 38.46
N SER A 277 -25.61 -30.54 39.34
CA SER A 277 -26.64 -29.53 39.07
C SER A 277 -26.13 -28.43 38.15
N PHE A 278 -26.99 -27.95 37.24
CA PHE A 278 -26.74 -26.73 36.47
C PHE A 278 -27.02 -25.45 37.27
N GLY A 279 -27.26 -25.52 38.58
CA GLY A 279 -27.50 -24.33 39.41
C GLY A 279 -28.84 -23.68 39.07
N SER A 280 -28.90 -22.36 38.91
CA SER A 280 -30.09 -21.63 38.45
C SER A 280 -29.94 -21.25 36.97
N VAL A 281 -30.89 -21.65 36.13
CA VAL A 281 -30.95 -21.28 34.71
C VAL A 281 -32.28 -20.57 34.47
N THR A 282 -32.26 -19.39 33.87
CA THR A 282 -33.48 -18.62 33.59
C THR A 282 -34.22 -19.16 32.37
N ILE A 283 -35.53 -18.92 32.33
CA ILE A 283 -36.40 -19.33 31.21
C ILE A 283 -36.45 -18.22 30.16
N ASP A 284 -36.88 -18.56 28.95
CA ASP A 284 -37.01 -17.64 27.81
C ASP A 284 -35.70 -16.92 27.39
N THR A 285 -34.55 -17.36 27.90
CA THR A 285 -33.21 -16.90 27.53
C THR A 285 -32.37 -18.07 27.05
N TRP A 286 -31.48 -17.82 26.08
CA TRP A 286 -30.53 -18.81 25.60
C TRP A 286 -29.43 -19.02 26.64
N HIS A 287 -29.19 -20.28 26.99
CA HIS A 287 -28.07 -20.71 27.83
C HIS A 287 -27.35 -21.89 27.19
N GLN A 288 -26.03 -21.93 27.33
CA GLN A 288 -25.26 -23.13 27.00
C GLN A 288 -25.27 -24.06 28.21
N LEU A 289 -25.77 -25.28 28.05
CA LEU A 289 -25.57 -26.37 29.01
C LEU A 289 -24.50 -27.31 28.49
N ALA A 290 -23.50 -27.59 29.32
CA ALA A 290 -22.47 -28.57 29.01
C ALA A 290 -22.21 -29.53 30.17
N ALA A 291 -21.90 -30.78 29.87
CA ALA A 291 -21.47 -31.76 30.84
C ALA A 291 -20.28 -32.57 30.35
N THR A 292 -19.37 -32.91 31.26
CA THR A 292 -18.18 -33.73 30.97
C THR A 292 -18.05 -34.84 32.01
N TYR A 293 -17.69 -36.04 31.56
CA TYR A 293 -17.42 -37.19 32.42
C TYR A 293 -16.19 -37.96 31.94
N ASP A 294 -15.16 -38.01 32.77
CA ASP A 294 -13.85 -38.61 32.48
C ASP A 294 -13.67 -40.04 33.05
N GLY A 295 -14.71 -40.57 33.70
CA GLY A 295 -14.68 -41.85 34.41
C GLY A 295 -14.61 -41.70 35.93
N ASP A 296 -14.21 -40.54 36.44
CA ASP A 296 -14.08 -40.29 37.87
C ASP A 296 -14.85 -39.03 38.32
N THR A 297 -15.03 -38.06 37.44
CA THR A 297 -15.63 -36.76 37.78
C THR A 297 -16.69 -36.37 36.77
N LEU A 298 -17.93 -36.17 37.23
CA LEU A 298 -19.02 -35.58 36.47
C LEU A 298 -19.07 -34.07 36.72
N ASN A 299 -18.93 -33.27 35.69
CA ASN A 299 -19.00 -31.82 35.75
C ASN A 299 -20.21 -31.27 35.00
N ALA A 300 -20.81 -30.22 35.54
CA ALA A 300 -21.92 -29.47 34.95
C ALA A 300 -21.52 -28.01 34.76
N TYR A 301 -21.68 -27.49 33.54
CA TYR A 301 -21.34 -26.14 33.15
C TYR A 301 -22.57 -25.40 32.63
N VAL A 302 -22.64 -24.11 32.93
CA VAL A 302 -23.61 -23.18 32.36
C VAL A 302 -22.85 -21.99 31.81
N ASP A 303 -23.12 -21.63 30.57
CA ASP A 303 -22.54 -20.45 29.91
C ASP A 303 -21.00 -20.44 29.99
N GLY A 304 -20.39 -21.59 29.66
CA GLY A 304 -18.94 -21.78 29.70
C GLY A 304 -18.32 -21.94 31.10
N GLN A 305 -19.08 -21.70 32.17
CA GLN A 305 -18.58 -21.70 33.55
C GLN A 305 -18.94 -23.00 34.27
N LEU A 306 -17.98 -23.57 35.03
CA LEU A 306 -18.22 -24.74 35.87
C LEU A 306 -19.15 -24.38 37.04
N VAL A 307 -20.29 -25.05 37.15
CA VAL A 307 -21.29 -24.82 38.20
C VAL A 307 -21.19 -25.86 39.32
N THR A 308 -21.16 -27.14 38.95
CA THR A 308 -21.10 -28.24 39.92
C THR A 308 -20.13 -29.31 39.43
N SER A 309 -19.39 -29.91 40.37
CA SER A 309 -18.52 -31.05 40.13
C SER A 309 -18.86 -32.16 41.12
N ASN A 310 -19.00 -33.40 40.65
CA ASN A 310 -19.30 -34.58 41.45
C ASN A 310 -18.29 -35.69 41.16
N SER A 311 -17.46 -36.02 42.14
CA SER A 311 -16.43 -37.06 42.10
C SER A 311 -16.82 -38.38 42.79
N ALA A 312 -18.11 -38.55 43.11
CA ALA A 312 -18.63 -39.80 43.63
C ALA A 312 -18.75 -40.96 42.60
N PRO A 313 -19.10 -40.74 41.31
CA PRO A 313 -19.04 -41.83 40.33
C PRO A 313 -17.59 -42.29 40.11
N SER A 314 -17.38 -43.58 39.81
CA SER A 314 -16.06 -44.10 39.45
C SER A 314 -16.17 -45.31 38.54
N GLY A 315 -15.50 -45.26 37.40
CA GLY A 315 -15.56 -46.25 36.33
C GLY A 315 -16.25 -45.76 35.06
N PRO A 316 -16.35 -46.60 34.02
CA PRO A 316 -17.03 -46.22 32.78
C PRO A 316 -18.54 -46.07 33.00
N ALA A 317 -19.16 -45.14 32.29
CA ALA A 317 -20.61 -45.03 32.25
C ALA A 317 -21.25 -46.31 31.66
N ASP A 318 -22.39 -46.70 32.21
CA ASP A 318 -23.21 -47.81 31.75
C ASP A 318 -23.68 -47.55 30.31
N ASN A 319 -24.08 -48.59 29.56
CA ASN A 319 -24.62 -48.40 28.21
C ASN A 319 -25.90 -49.22 28.01
N ASP A 320 -26.91 -48.60 27.43
CA ASP A 320 -28.07 -49.28 26.86
C ASP A 320 -28.01 -49.25 25.32
N PRO A 321 -27.65 -50.37 24.67
CA PRO A 321 -27.64 -50.45 23.21
C PRO A 321 -29.05 -50.60 22.60
N ALA A 322 -30.10 -50.86 23.39
CA ALA A 322 -31.46 -51.04 22.89
C ALA A 322 -32.16 -49.71 22.59
N HIS A 323 -31.68 -48.61 23.15
CA HIS A 323 -32.25 -47.28 22.97
C HIS A 323 -31.18 -46.27 22.52
N SER A 324 -31.49 -45.53 21.47
CA SER A 324 -30.63 -44.47 20.95
C SER A 324 -30.79 -43.17 21.74
N LEU A 325 -29.79 -42.31 21.61
CA LEU A 325 -29.81 -40.95 22.14
C LEU A 325 -30.91 -40.12 21.46
N LYS A 326 -31.67 -39.37 22.27
CA LYS A 326 -32.75 -38.48 21.82
C LYS A 326 -32.43 -37.04 22.17
N LEU A 327 -32.84 -36.12 21.30
CA LEU A 327 -32.88 -34.69 21.60
C LEU A 327 -34.33 -34.27 21.88
N GLY A 328 -34.56 -33.57 22.98
CA GLY A 328 -35.87 -33.03 23.36
C GLY A 328 -36.86 -34.02 23.96
N ARG A 329 -36.46 -35.26 24.26
CA ARG A 329 -37.32 -36.31 24.83
C ARG A 329 -36.53 -37.30 25.66
N HIS A 330 -37.15 -37.89 26.68
CA HIS A 330 -36.63 -39.11 27.31
C HIS A 330 -36.41 -40.22 26.26
N ALA A 331 -35.35 -41.01 26.43
CA ALA A 331 -34.99 -42.06 25.49
C ALA A 331 -36.11 -43.11 25.29
N VAL A 332 -36.77 -43.56 26.37
CA VAL A 332 -37.83 -44.58 26.31
C VAL A 332 -39.24 -44.01 26.50
N ARG A 333 -39.44 -43.09 27.45
CA ARG A 333 -40.76 -42.64 27.88
C ARG A 333 -41.30 -41.48 27.03
N PRO A 334 -42.63 -41.34 26.87
CA PRO A 334 -43.23 -40.21 26.17
C PRO A 334 -43.23 -38.94 27.04
N ALA A 335 -42.03 -38.48 27.41
CA ALA A 335 -41.80 -37.26 28.20
C ALA A 335 -40.90 -36.32 27.38
N PHE A 336 -41.35 -35.08 27.19
CA PHE A 336 -40.83 -34.18 26.17
C PHE A 336 -40.43 -32.84 26.78
N PHE A 337 -39.29 -32.32 26.33
CA PHE A 337 -38.81 -31.00 26.71
C PHE A 337 -39.61 -29.91 25.98
N ALA A 338 -39.97 -28.84 26.68
CA ALA A 338 -40.66 -27.68 26.13
C ALA A 338 -39.69 -26.50 26.03
N GLY A 339 -39.39 -26.05 24.82
CA GLY A 339 -38.41 -24.99 24.57
C GLY A 339 -37.82 -25.03 23.18
N ALA A 340 -36.63 -24.47 23.01
CA ALA A 340 -35.82 -24.61 21.81
C ALA A 340 -34.43 -25.16 22.16
N ILE A 341 -33.83 -25.90 21.23
CA ILE A 341 -32.44 -26.36 21.33
C ILE A 341 -31.67 -25.99 20.07
N ASP A 342 -30.38 -25.74 20.26
CA ASP A 342 -29.46 -25.29 19.22
C ASP A 342 -28.03 -25.83 19.48
N GLU A 343 -27.21 -25.90 18.43
CA GLU A 343 -25.76 -26.14 18.50
C GLU A 343 -25.34 -27.37 19.37
N THR A 344 -26.04 -28.50 19.21
CA THR A 344 -25.82 -29.72 20.03
C THR A 344 -24.61 -30.54 19.56
N ARG A 345 -23.65 -30.78 20.45
CA ARG A 345 -22.42 -31.56 20.22
C ARG A 345 -22.28 -32.72 21.20
N LEU A 346 -21.73 -33.83 20.74
CA LEU A 346 -21.44 -35.03 21.52
C LEU A 346 -20.00 -35.50 21.27
N TYR A 347 -19.25 -35.75 22.35
CA TYR A 347 -17.88 -36.25 22.33
C TYR A 347 -17.77 -37.58 23.10
N ASP A 348 -16.83 -38.43 22.72
CA ASP A 348 -16.55 -39.74 23.36
C ASP A 348 -15.55 -39.68 24.53
N HIS A 349 -15.17 -38.47 24.94
CA HIS A 349 -14.26 -38.19 26.03
C HIS A 349 -14.67 -36.91 26.77
N ALA A 350 -14.09 -36.69 27.95
CA ALA A 350 -14.23 -35.43 28.68
C ALA A 350 -13.37 -34.34 28.03
N ILE A 351 -14.00 -33.32 27.46
CA ILE A 351 -13.34 -32.09 27.04
C ILE A 351 -13.02 -31.25 28.28
N THR A 352 -12.00 -30.42 28.18
CA THR A 352 -11.51 -29.57 29.27
C THR A 352 -12.45 -28.39 29.54
N ALA A 353 -12.35 -27.79 30.73
CA ALA A 353 -13.09 -26.56 31.05
C ALA A 353 -12.78 -25.40 30.10
N ALA A 354 -11.55 -25.33 29.58
CA ALA A 354 -11.17 -24.33 28.58
C ALA A 354 -11.84 -24.57 27.22
N GLU A 355 -12.01 -25.83 26.81
CA GLU A 355 -12.74 -26.18 25.59
C GLU A 355 -14.25 -25.90 25.75
N VAL A 356 -14.85 -26.17 26.91
CA VAL A 356 -16.24 -25.79 27.21
C VAL A 356 -16.42 -24.27 27.13
N LEU A 357 -15.52 -23.50 27.76
CA LEU A 357 -15.53 -22.05 27.70
C LEU A 357 -15.33 -21.54 26.28
N SER A 358 -14.44 -22.15 25.49
CA SER A 358 -14.23 -21.78 24.10
C SER A 358 -15.46 -22.04 23.23
N LEU A 359 -16.18 -23.15 23.44
CA LEU A 359 -17.46 -23.42 22.76
C LEU A 359 -18.56 -22.44 23.18
N TYR A 360 -18.50 -21.94 24.42
CA TYR A 360 -19.40 -20.88 24.88
C TYR A 360 -19.05 -19.56 24.21
N GLU A 361 -17.79 -19.12 24.28
CA GLU A 361 -17.33 -17.85 23.72
C GLU A 361 -17.47 -17.82 22.20
N ASP A 362 -17.29 -18.94 21.50
CA ASP A 362 -17.58 -19.03 20.07
C ASP A 362 -19.06 -18.70 19.77
N ILE A 363 -20.02 -19.00 20.64
CA ILE A 363 -21.45 -18.77 20.31
C ILE A 363 -22.05 -17.57 21.08
N ALA A 364 -21.56 -17.30 22.29
CA ALA A 364 -22.04 -16.28 23.21
C ALA A 364 -21.26 -14.98 23.13
N GLY A 365 -19.96 -15.09 22.83
CA GLY A 365 -19.04 -13.99 22.60
C GLY A 365 -18.85 -13.67 21.11
N ARG A 366 -19.46 -14.44 20.20
CA ARG A 366 -19.60 -14.02 18.82
C ARG A 366 -20.84 -13.15 18.67
N PRO A 367 -20.67 -12.01 18.00
CA PRO A 367 -21.73 -11.08 17.71
C PRO A 367 -22.71 -11.68 16.69
N VAL A 368 -23.99 -11.29 16.79
CA VAL A 368 -25.09 -11.89 16.04
C VAL A 368 -25.14 -11.24 14.68
N CYS A 369 -24.44 -11.88 13.75
CA CYS A 369 -24.33 -11.34 12.42
C CYS A 369 -25.68 -11.17 11.71
N GLY A 370 -25.90 -9.99 11.11
CA GLY A 370 -27.06 -9.70 10.28
C GLY A 370 -28.21 -9.05 11.01
N ASN A 371 -27.97 -8.51 12.21
CA ASN A 371 -29.00 -7.86 13.03
C ASN A 371 -28.97 -6.32 12.92
N GLY A 372 -27.90 -5.76 12.36
CA GLY A 372 -27.69 -4.33 12.13
C GLY A 372 -27.02 -3.61 13.30
N ALA A 373 -26.43 -4.33 14.25
CA ALA A 373 -25.69 -3.77 15.37
C ALA A 373 -24.33 -4.45 15.47
N GLN A 374 -23.27 -3.71 15.12
CA GLN A 374 -21.91 -4.22 15.21
C GLN A 374 -21.53 -4.49 16.67
N GLU A 375 -21.37 -5.76 17.06
CA GLU A 375 -20.98 -6.16 18.42
C GLU A 375 -19.53 -6.68 18.52
N THR A 376 -19.06 -7.00 19.74
CA THR A 376 -17.66 -7.35 19.98
C THR A 376 -17.31 -8.68 19.29
N GLY A 377 -16.41 -8.64 18.30
CA GLY A 377 -16.02 -9.81 17.48
C GLY A 377 -16.51 -9.77 16.02
N GLU A 378 -17.17 -8.67 15.64
CA GLU A 378 -17.80 -8.44 14.35
C GLU A 378 -16.97 -7.38 13.64
N ASP A 379 -16.54 -7.67 12.42
CA ASP A 379 -15.84 -6.66 11.64
C ASP A 379 -16.82 -5.60 11.10
N CYS A 380 -18.10 -5.97 10.97
CA CYS A 380 -19.21 -5.16 10.47
C CYS A 380 -20.56 -5.85 10.73
N ASP A 381 -21.67 -5.12 10.67
CA ASP A 381 -23.01 -5.72 10.58
C ASP A 381 -23.98 -4.78 9.85
N ASP A 382 -24.24 -5.07 8.56
CA ASP A 382 -25.17 -4.32 7.71
C ASP A 382 -26.61 -4.88 7.80
N GLY A 383 -26.91 -5.68 8.83
CA GLY A 383 -28.23 -6.24 9.06
C GLY A 383 -28.61 -7.26 7.99
N ALA A 384 -29.85 -7.20 7.51
CA ALA A 384 -30.34 -8.11 6.47
C ALA A 384 -29.61 -7.94 5.11
N ALA A 385 -28.78 -6.91 4.94
CA ALA A 385 -27.99 -6.68 3.73
C ALA A 385 -26.69 -7.53 3.69
N ASN A 386 -26.28 -8.16 4.80
CA ASN A 386 -25.07 -8.97 4.85
C ASN A 386 -25.01 -10.03 3.73
N GLY A 387 -23.85 -10.11 3.07
CA GLY A 387 -23.64 -10.99 1.93
C GLY A 387 -24.32 -10.55 0.62
N ALA A 388 -25.04 -9.42 0.59
CA ALA A 388 -25.48 -8.82 -0.66
C ALA A 388 -24.27 -8.27 -1.45
N ALA A 389 -24.42 -8.16 -2.78
CA ALA A 389 -23.38 -7.61 -3.64
C ALA A 389 -22.99 -6.15 -3.31
N THR A 390 -23.88 -5.43 -2.61
CA THR A 390 -23.66 -4.06 -2.14
C THR A 390 -23.14 -3.98 -0.70
N SER A 391 -23.07 -5.11 0.01
CA SER A 391 -22.66 -5.17 1.41
C SER A 391 -21.17 -5.48 1.50
N CYS A 392 -20.47 -4.66 2.28
CA CYS A 392 -19.05 -4.89 2.58
C CYS A 392 -18.86 -5.83 3.77
N CYS A 393 -20.00 -6.26 4.32
CA CYS A 393 -20.12 -7.30 5.28
C CYS A 393 -20.52 -8.62 4.64
N SER A 394 -19.75 -9.67 4.92
CA SER A 394 -20.11 -11.02 4.48
C SER A 394 -21.37 -11.50 5.20
N ALA A 395 -21.98 -12.59 4.72
CA ALA A 395 -23.09 -13.24 5.42
C ALA A 395 -22.72 -13.75 6.84
N THR A 396 -21.43 -13.71 7.20
CA THR A 396 -20.90 -14.11 8.51
C THR A 396 -20.24 -12.96 9.28
N CYS A 397 -20.45 -11.72 8.84
CA CYS A 397 -19.99 -10.50 9.50
C CYS A 397 -18.49 -10.29 9.58
N GLU A 398 -17.85 -10.80 8.55
CA GLU A 398 -16.45 -10.55 8.28
C GLU A 398 -16.35 -9.39 7.29
N ALA A 399 -15.36 -8.53 7.52
CA ALA A 399 -15.02 -7.48 6.59
C ALA A 399 -14.54 -8.13 5.31
N VAL A 400 -15.36 -8.04 4.26
CA VAL A 400 -14.84 -8.26 2.92
C VAL A 400 -13.95 -7.06 2.62
N ASN A 401 -12.79 -7.26 2.00
CA ASN A 401 -11.88 -6.16 1.67
C ASN A 401 -11.63 -6.14 0.18
N ALA A 402 -11.53 -4.95 -0.40
CA ALA A 402 -11.27 -4.70 -1.81
C ALA A 402 -12.29 -5.25 -2.81
N THR A 403 -13.42 -5.83 -2.38
CA THR A 403 -14.59 -6.04 -3.25
C THR A 403 -15.28 -4.71 -3.54
N ALA A 404 -15.88 -4.61 -4.73
CA ALA A 404 -16.73 -3.47 -5.03
C ALA A 404 -17.98 -3.56 -4.14
N CYS A 405 -18.30 -2.47 -3.46
CA CYS A 405 -19.59 -2.29 -2.78
C CYS A 405 -20.12 -0.89 -3.09
N ASP A 406 -21.25 -0.50 -2.51
CA ASP A 406 -21.88 0.81 -2.70
C ASP A 406 -22.24 1.32 -1.30
N ASP A 407 -21.66 2.43 -0.85
CA ASP A 407 -21.93 2.99 0.48
C ASP A 407 -23.27 3.72 0.55
N GLY A 408 -23.98 3.80 -0.58
CA GLY A 408 -25.20 4.57 -0.76
C GLY A 408 -24.97 6.08 -0.72
N GLU A 409 -23.73 6.53 -0.51
CA GLU A 409 -23.35 7.92 -0.61
C GLU A 409 -23.07 8.23 -2.08
N ALA A 410 -23.80 9.18 -2.65
CA ALA A 410 -23.66 9.43 -4.08
C ALA A 410 -22.26 9.97 -4.45
N CYS A 411 -21.53 10.54 -3.48
CA CYS A 411 -20.28 11.31 -3.61
C CYS A 411 -19.02 10.52 -3.26
N THR A 412 -19.06 9.22 -3.47
CA THR A 412 -18.00 8.26 -3.20
C THR A 412 -17.82 7.39 -4.44
N LYS A 413 -16.56 7.17 -4.83
CA LYS A 413 -16.20 6.40 -6.01
C LYS A 413 -15.11 5.40 -5.67
N ASP A 414 -14.94 4.42 -6.55
CA ASP A 414 -14.04 3.30 -6.29
C ASP A 414 -14.36 2.69 -4.92
N ASP A 415 -15.66 2.57 -4.66
CA ASP A 415 -16.23 2.07 -3.42
C ASP A 415 -15.76 0.64 -3.22
N ARG A 416 -14.89 0.52 -2.22
CA ARG A 416 -14.28 -0.74 -1.87
C ARG A 416 -14.60 -1.03 -0.44
N CYS A 417 -14.93 -2.28 -0.21
CA CYS A 417 -15.03 -2.78 1.15
C CYS A 417 -13.69 -2.54 1.84
N SER A 418 -13.68 -1.84 2.96
CA SER A 418 -12.50 -1.67 3.80
C SER A 418 -12.90 -1.76 5.26
N SER A 419 -12.39 -2.77 5.96
CA SER A 419 -12.69 -3.04 7.37
C SER A 419 -14.20 -3.09 7.64
N GLY A 420 -14.95 -3.75 6.75
CA GLY A 420 -16.35 -4.05 6.95
C GLY A 420 -17.29 -2.87 6.68
N LYS A 421 -16.74 -1.75 6.20
CA LYS A 421 -17.52 -0.62 5.71
C LYS A 421 -17.30 -0.46 4.23
N CYS A 422 -18.33 0.05 3.56
CA CYS A 422 -18.12 0.58 2.24
C CYS A 422 -17.36 1.89 2.39
N VAL A 423 -16.17 1.93 1.79
CA VAL A 423 -15.33 3.11 1.85
C VAL A 423 -15.02 3.48 0.41
N GLY A 424 -15.71 4.49 -0.08
CA GLY A 424 -15.35 5.14 -1.32
C GLY A 424 -14.26 6.18 -1.14
N THR A 425 -13.52 6.40 -2.21
CA THR A 425 -12.77 7.64 -2.37
C THR A 425 -13.77 8.77 -2.51
N ALA A 426 -13.91 9.56 -1.43
CA ALA A 426 -14.77 10.74 -1.47
C ALA A 426 -14.38 11.64 -2.65
N TYR A 427 -15.35 11.93 -3.51
CA TYR A 427 -15.22 12.93 -4.55
C TYR A 427 -16.32 13.96 -4.33
N SER A 428 -15.98 15.23 -4.48
CA SER A 428 -16.97 16.29 -4.31
C SER A 428 -17.38 16.81 -5.67
N CYS A 429 -18.66 16.69 -5.98
CA CYS A 429 -19.28 17.47 -7.04
C CYS A 429 -19.55 18.87 -6.50
N THR A 430 -18.52 19.72 -6.55
CA THR A 430 -18.73 21.13 -6.27
C THR A 430 -19.32 21.75 -7.53
N ALA A 431 -20.56 22.23 -7.44
CA ALA A 431 -21.17 23.00 -8.52
C ALA A 431 -20.22 24.12 -8.91
N THR A 432 -19.72 24.07 -10.14
CA THR A 432 -19.01 25.23 -10.68
C THR A 432 -20.00 26.37 -10.76
N SER A 433 -19.50 27.57 -10.89
CA SER A 433 -20.35 28.73 -10.94
C SER A 433 -21.32 28.75 -12.11
N CYS A 434 -21.14 27.90 -13.12
CA CYS A 434 -22.03 27.75 -14.26
C CYS A 434 -22.96 26.52 -14.19
N GLN A 435 -23.01 25.87 -13.03
CA GLN A 435 -23.88 24.74 -12.75
C GLN A 435 -24.88 25.17 -11.67
N GLU A 436 -26.18 24.94 -11.88
CA GLU A 436 -27.22 25.17 -10.87
C GLU A 436 -27.05 24.18 -9.72
N SER A 437 -26.69 22.95 -10.08
CA SER A 437 -26.28 21.91 -9.17
C SER A 437 -25.26 21.01 -9.88
N SER A 438 -24.27 20.54 -9.14
CA SER A 438 -23.45 19.40 -9.51
C SER A 438 -23.66 18.40 -8.39
N VAL A 439 -24.38 17.33 -8.70
CA VAL A 439 -24.68 16.27 -7.75
C VAL A 439 -24.00 15.01 -8.23
N CYS A 440 -23.45 14.28 -7.28
CA CYS A 440 -22.70 13.07 -7.55
C CYS A 440 -23.60 12.00 -8.18
N ASP A 441 -23.09 11.22 -9.15
CA ASP A 441 -23.90 10.36 -10.03
C ASP A 441 -23.91 8.87 -9.65
N GLN A 442 -23.28 8.52 -8.53
CA GLN A 442 -23.12 7.14 -8.03
C GLN A 442 -22.21 6.22 -8.89
N GLU A 443 -21.67 6.70 -10.01
CA GLU A 443 -20.78 5.92 -10.91
C GLU A 443 -19.37 6.54 -11.02
N GLY A 444 -19.06 7.50 -10.15
CA GLY A 444 -17.77 8.20 -10.10
C GLY A 444 -17.67 9.44 -10.99
N GLY A 445 -18.81 9.94 -11.48
CA GLY A 445 -18.96 11.20 -12.21
C GLY A 445 -19.93 12.18 -11.52
N CYS A 446 -20.22 13.31 -12.16
CA CYS A 446 -21.15 14.31 -11.64
C CYS A 446 -22.32 14.50 -12.61
N ILE A 447 -23.54 14.36 -12.12
CA ILE A 447 -24.74 14.86 -12.79
C ILE A 447 -24.75 16.38 -12.61
N VAL A 448 -24.44 17.05 -13.72
CA VAL A 448 -24.40 18.51 -13.79
C VAL A 448 -25.70 19.06 -14.37
N THR A 449 -26.44 19.81 -13.56
CA THR A 449 -27.50 20.68 -14.08
C THR A 449 -26.86 22.01 -14.42
N SER A 450 -26.79 22.30 -15.71
CA SER A 450 -26.16 23.52 -16.20
C SER A 450 -27.07 24.72 -15.97
N LYS A 451 -26.50 25.85 -15.53
CA LYS A 451 -27.19 27.14 -15.63
C LYS A 451 -27.43 27.47 -17.10
N GLN A 452 -28.43 28.29 -17.36
CA GLN A 452 -28.70 28.78 -18.72
C GLN A 452 -27.45 29.45 -19.32
N ASP A 453 -27.15 29.16 -20.59
CA ASP A 453 -26.06 29.80 -21.31
C ASP A 453 -26.17 31.34 -21.21
N GLY A 454 -25.03 31.99 -20.95
CA GLY A 454 -24.95 33.43 -20.68
C GLY A 454 -25.10 33.84 -19.22
N THR A 455 -25.39 32.91 -18.29
CA THR A 455 -25.41 33.21 -16.85
C THR A 455 -24.00 33.55 -16.35
N ALA A 456 -23.87 34.55 -15.47
CA ALA A 456 -22.58 34.95 -14.93
C ALA A 456 -22.04 33.89 -13.96
N CYS A 457 -20.74 33.59 -14.08
CA CYS A 457 -20.02 32.69 -13.21
C CYS A 457 -18.65 33.25 -12.77
N THR A 458 -17.98 32.58 -11.83
CA THR A 458 -16.75 33.03 -11.16
C THR A 458 -15.63 33.36 -12.14
N ARG A 459 -15.65 32.78 -13.35
CA ARG A 459 -14.65 33.00 -14.41
C ARG A 459 -15.31 33.32 -15.77
N GLY A 460 -16.43 34.05 -15.85
CA GLY A 460 -17.03 34.46 -17.14
C GLY A 460 -18.52 34.15 -17.29
N THR A 461 -18.93 33.61 -18.44
CA THR A 461 -20.33 33.22 -18.70
C THR A 461 -20.45 31.73 -18.97
N CYS A 462 -21.57 31.15 -18.52
CA CYS A 462 -21.89 29.76 -18.75
C CYS A 462 -22.02 29.52 -20.25
N GLN A 463 -21.33 28.53 -20.79
CA GLN A 463 -21.62 28.01 -22.12
C GLN A 463 -21.48 26.49 -22.09
N ALA A 464 -22.55 25.79 -22.45
CA ALA A 464 -22.63 24.32 -22.38
C ALA A 464 -22.23 23.75 -21.00
N GLY A 465 -22.64 24.41 -19.90
CA GLY A 465 -22.41 23.92 -18.54
C GLY A 465 -21.00 24.11 -17.98
N VAL A 466 -20.12 24.78 -18.73
CA VAL A 466 -18.74 25.06 -18.33
C VAL A 466 -18.54 26.57 -18.13
N CYS A 467 -17.75 26.93 -17.11
CA CYS A 467 -17.26 28.29 -16.92
C CYS A 467 -16.20 28.60 -17.95
N GLN A 468 -16.66 29.07 -19.10
CA GLN A 468 -15.78 29.59 -20.12
C GLN A 468 -15.20 30.90 -19.60
N SER A 469 -13.86 30.95 -19.57
CA SER A 469 -13.14 32.19 -19.34
C SER A 469 -13.61 33.21 -20.37
N ASN A 470 -14.31 34.22 -19.90
CA ASN A 470 -14.37 35.49 -20.63
C ASN A 470 -13.04 36.24 -20.53
N GLY A 471 -12.02 35.61 -19.94
CA GLY A 471 -10.69 36.14 -19.74
C GLY A 471 -10.07 36.48 -21.08
N ALA A 472 -9.65 37.72 -21.23
CA ALA A 472 -9.01 38.17 -22.43
C ALA A 472 -7.60 37.57 -22.52
N THR A 473 -7.21 37.22 -23.74
CA THR A 473 -5.82 36.91 -24.06
C THR A 473 -5.11 38.18 -24.46
N TRP A 474 -4.03 38.48 -23.76
CA TRP A 474 -3.16 39.62 -23.99
C TRP A 474 -1.82 39.12 -24.52
N HIS A 475 -1.15 39.89 -25.37
CA HIS A 475 0.03 39.43 -26.08
C HIS A 475 1.25 40.30 -25.81
N VAL A 476 2.37 39.62 -25.55
CA VAL A 476 3.72 40.17 -25.49
C VAL A 476 4.49 39.63 -26.69
N ALA A 477 5.22 40.49 -27.41
CA ALA A 477 5.99 40.13 -28.59
C ALA A 477 7.32 40.92 -28.67
N PRO A 478 8.38 40.40 -29.30
CA PRO A 478 9.67 41.10 -29.35
C PRO A 478 9.62 42.40 -30.16
N ASN A 479 8.64 42.51 -31.07
CA ASN A 479 8.35 43.71 -31.87
C ASN A 479 7.21 44.57 -31.28
N GLY A 480 6.78 44.29 -30.05
CA GLY A 480 5.76 45.06 -29.36
C GLY A 480 6.25 46.44 -28.91
N ASN A 481 5.35 47.19 -28.26
CA ASN A 481 5.67 48.53 -27.73
C ASN A 481 4.90 48.80 -26.44
N ASP A 482 5.56 49.04 -25.31
CA ASP A 482 4.88 49.30 -24.03
C ASP A 482 4.28 50.71 -23.93
N GLY A 483 4.71 51.64 -24.77
CA GLY A 483 4.19 53.01 -24.81
C GLY A 483 2.97 53.20 -25.71
N SER A 484 2.84 52.39 -26.76
CA SER A 484 1.76 52.52 -27.76
C SER A 484 0.97 51.23 -28.04
N GLY A 485 1.48 50.07 -27.62
CA GLY A 485 0.77 48.80 -27.67
C GLY A 485 -0.35 48.75 -26.65
N ASN A 486 -1.38 47.96 -26.95
CA ASN A 486 -2.56 47.78 -26.09
C ASN A 486 -2.78 46.31 -25.70
N GLY A 487 -1.77 45.46 -25.90
CA GLY A 487 -1.81 44.05 -25.56
C GLY A 487 -2.67 43.19 -26.51
N THR A 488 -3.27 43.76 -27.55
CA THR A 488 -4.03 42.98 -28.55
C THR A 488 -3.09 42.25 -29.52
N PRO A 489 -3.56 41.23 -30.26
CA PRO A 489 -2.70 40.48 -31.19
C PRO A 489 -1.97 41.35 -32.23
N GLY A 490 -2.58 42.46 -32.65
CA GLY A 490 -2.06 43.38 -33.67
C GLY A 490 -1.24 44.56 -33.12
N ALA A 491 -1.28 44.79 -31.81
CA ALA A 491 -0.49 45.82 -31.12
C ALA A 491 -0.03 45.28 -29.75
N PRO A 492 0.83 44.24 -29.74
CA PRO A 492 1.29 43.60 -28.52
C PRO A 492 2.20 44.53 -27.70
N TRP A 493 2.32 44.24 -26.41
CA TRP A 493 3.32 44.87 -25.54
C TRP A 493 4.72 44.29 -25.79
N ALA A 494 5.75 45.05 -25.43
CA ALA A 494 7.16 44.67 -25.61
C ALA A 494 7.68 43.82 -24.45
N THR A 495 7.21 44.08 -23.22
CA THR A 495 7.74 43.42 -22.00
C THR A 495 6.64 42.69 -21.21
N LEU A 496 7.06 41.64 -20.50
CA LEU A 496 6.16 40.84 -19.66
C LEU A 496 5.82 41.60 -18.37
N SER A 497 6.79 42.31 -17.78
CA SER A 497 6.59 43.16 -16.62
C SER A 497 5.52 44.23 -16.86
N HIS A 498 5.52 44.86 -18.04
CA HIS A 498 4.46 45.78 -18.43
C HIS A 498 3.11 45.06 -18.51
N ALA A 499 3.03 43.90 -19.18
CA ALA A 499 1.79 43.12 -19.25
C ALA A 499 1.24 42.76 -17.86
N CYS A 500 2.08 42.32 -16.92
CA CYS A 500 1.67 42.01 -15.55
C CYS A 500 1.14 43.24 -14.77
N SER A 501 1.57 44.44 -15.14
CA SER A 501 1.04 45.70 -14.59
C SER A 501 -0.34 46.07 -15.13
N GLN A 502 -0.69 45.60 -16.32
CA GLN A 502 -1.95 45.92 -17.01
C GLN A 502 -3.02 44.84 -16.78
N VAL A 503 -2.63 43.56 -16.80
CA VAL A 503 -3.55 42.43 -16.74
C VAL A 503 -3.80 42.04 -15.28
N ARG A 504 -5.01 42.35 -14.81
CA ARG A 504 -5.40 42.19 -13.39
C ARG A 504 -6.60 41.28 -13.18
N GLU A 505 -7.34 40.95 -14.24
CA GLU A 505 -8.59 40.19 -14.14
C GLU A 505 -8.33 38.70 -13.97
N PHE A 506 -9.02 38.09 -13.02
CA PHE A 506 -8.88 36.67 -12.73
C PHE A 506 -9.31 35.83 -13.94
N GLY A 507 -8.44 34.93 -14.42
CA GLY A 507 -8.69 34.09 -15.58
C GLY A 507 -8.19 34.64 -16.92
N ASP A 508 -7.69 35.89 -16.96
CA ASP A 508 -6.97 36.41 -18.13
C ASP A 508 -5.64 35.66 -18.33
N ALA A 509 -5.15 35.66 -19.58
CA ALA A 509 -3.88 35.07 -19.95
C ALA A 509 -2.97 36.09 -20.66
N ILE A 510 -1.69 36.06 -20.33
CA ILE A 510 -0.63 36.77 -21.04
C ILE A 510 0.12 35.75 -21.90
N GLU A 511 -0.11 35.79 -23.21
CA GLU A 511 0.64 35.01 -24.18
C GLU A 511 1.96 35.71 -24.53
N VAL A 512 3.07 35.03 -24.24
CA VAL A 512 4.41 35.49 -24.63
C VAL A 512 4.79 34.79 -25.93
N ARG A 513 4.81 35.55 -27.02
CA ARG A 513 5.13 35.01 -28.36
C ARG A 513 6.59 34.62 -28.46
N ALA A 514 6.89 33.74 -29.41
CA ALA A 514 8.25 33.32 -29.70
C ALA A 514 9.19 34.50 -29.94
N GLY A 515 10.37 34.45 -29.32
CA GLY A 515 11.43 35.43 -29.45
C GLY A 515 12.24 35.63 -28.16
N ALA A 516 13.21 36.54 -28.25
CA ALA A 516 14.11 36.88 -27.16
C ALA A 516 13.73 38.23 -26.55
N TYR A 517 13.66 38.27 -25.23
CA TYR A 517 13.27 39.42 -24.43
C TYR A 517 14.34 39.75 -23.40
N HIS A 518 14.43 41.03 -23.06
CA HIS A 518 15.21 41.53 -21.93
C HIS A 518 14.28 42.39 -21.07
N ASP A 519 14.07 41.98 -19.82
CA ASP A 519 13.07 42.58 -18.94
C ASP A 519 13.55 42.58 -17.49
N ASP A 520 14.11 43.71 -17.07
CA ASP A 520 14.68 43.89 -15.73
C ASP A 520 13.67 44.46 -14.72
N ALA A 521 12.44 44.72 -15.13
CA ALA A 521 11.38 45.18 -14.23
C ALA A 521 10.61 43.98 -13.65
N PRO A 522 10.11 44.06 -12.40
CA PRO A 522 9.35 42.96 -11.82
C PRO A 522 7.97 42.82 -12.49
N CYS A 523 7.58 41.58 -12.79
CA CYS A 523 6.22 41.19 -13.18
C CYS A 523 5.40 40.90 -11.91
N ASP A 524 4.53 41.85 -11.53
CA ASP A 524 3.60 41.71 -10.40
C ASP A 524 2.33 40.95 -10.83
N LEU A 525 2.42 39.64 -10.97
CA LEU A 525 1.35 38.80 -11.49
C LEU A 525 0.11 38.84 -10.59
N ALA A 526 -1.06 39.20 -11.13
CA ALA A 526 -2.30 39.19 -10.36
C ALA A 526 -2.73 37.76 -9.97
N PRO A 527 -3.50 37.56 -8.88
CA PRO A 527 -4.12 36.26 -8.60
C PRO A 527 -5.00 35.81 -9.78
N GLY A 528 -4.86 34.57 -10.24
CA GLY A 528 -5.68 34.02 -11.31
C GLY A 528 -5.23 34.32 -12.75
N VAL A 529 -4.23 35.19 -12.95
CA VAL A 529 -3.70 35.53 -14.28
C VAL A 529 -2.60 34.54 -14.68
N SER A 530 -2.70 33.96 -15.87
CA SER A 530 -1.72 33.00 -16.39
C SER A 530 -0.71 33.64 -17.34
N ILE A 531 0.50 33.08 -17.40
CA ILE A 531 1.56 33.45 -18.34
C ILE A 531 1.86 32.23 -19.21
N LEU A 532 1.60 32.35 -20.51
CA LEU A 532 1.67 31.24 -21.46
C LEU A 532 2.71 31.57 -22.54
N GLY A 533 3.89 30.97 -22.46
CA GLY A 533 4.90 31.07 -23.51
C GLY A 533 4.61 30.12 -24.68
N ALA A 534 5.07 30.50 -25.87
CA ALA A 534 4.98 29.67 -27.07
C ALA A 534 5.82 28.37 -27.04
N GLY A 535 6.48 28.08 -25.92
CA GLY A 535 7.34 26.90 -25.70
C GLY A 535 8.72 27.33 -25.22
N LYS A 536 9.32 26.56 -24.28
CA LYS A 536 10.61 26.92 -23.66
C LYS A 536 11.75 27.07 -24.66
N ASP A 537 11.70 26.37 -25.79
CA ASP A 537 12.70 26.48 -26.86
C ASP A 537 12.44 27.69 -27.79
N ALA A 538 11.27 28.33 -27.68
CA ALA A 538 10.82 29.42 -28.53
C ALA A 538 10.82 30.78 -27.83
N VAL A 539 10.75 30.83 -26.49
CA VAL A 539 10.67 32.07 -25.71
C VAL A 539 11.82 32.15 -24.71
N THR A 540 12.67 33.18 -24.83
CA THR A 540 13.75 33.46 -23.86
C THR A 540 13.59 34.82 -23.20
N ILE A 541 13.71 34.89 -21.88
CA ILE A 541 13.66 36.15 -21.11
C ILE A 541 14.92 36.26 -20.26
N HIS A 542 15.74 37.28 -20.53
CA HIS A 542 16.86 37.67 -19.68
C HIS A 542 16.42 38.73 -18.67
N THR A 543 16.77 38.55 -17.40
CA THR A 543 16.34 39.46 -16.32
C THR A 543 17.32 39.55 -15.16
N ALA A 544 17.56 40.77 -14.69
CA ALA A 544 18.24 41.08 -13.44
C ALA A 544 17.28 41.36 -12.27
N ALA A 545 15.95 41.27 -12.48
CA ALA A 545 14.95 41.48 -11.44
C ALA A 545 15.02 40.42 -10.33
N ASN A 546 14.65 40.79 -9.09
CA ASN A 546 14.69 39.88 -7.94
C ASN A 546 13.52 40.13 -6.95
N PRO A 547 12.49 39.26 -6.91
CA PRO A 547 12.16 38.25 -7.93
C PRO A 547 11.79 38.90 -9.27
N PHE A 548 11.84 38.15 -10.37
CA PHE A 548 11.25 38.60 -11.64
C PHE A 548 9.72 38.49 -11.61
N VAL A 549 9.16 37.30 -11.47
CA VAL A 549 7.71 37.09 -11.33
C VAL A 549 7.35 37.06 -9.85
N ARG A 550 6.57 38.05 -9.40
CA ARG A 550 6.04 38.17 -8.03
C ARG A 550 4.57 37.79 -8.01
N ALA A 551 4.28 36.62 -7.46
CA ALA A 551 2.94 36.07 -7.29
C ALA A 551 2.54 36.06 -5.80
N GLU A 552 2.48 37.24 -5.18
CA GLU A 552 2.18 37.35 -3.75
C GLU A 552 0.70 37.59 -3.47
N SER A 553 0.27 37.26 -2.24
CA SER A 553 -1.04 37.56 -1.68
C SER A 553 -0.96 37.93 -0.18
N GLY A 554 -2.06 38.43 0.40
CA GLY A 554 -2.18 38.75 1.83
C GLY A 554 -2.15 37.52 2.74
N ILE A 555 -2.31 37.70 4.06
CA ILE A 555 -2.64 36.60 5.00
C ILE A 555 -4.16 36.63 5.20
N PRO A 556 -4.92 35.52 5.07
CA PRO A 556 -4.54 34.11 4.76
C PRO A 556 -4.43 33.79 3.25
N SER A 557 -4.06 32.54 2.90
CA SER A 557 -3.90 32.10 1.51
C SER A 557 -5.19 32.23 0.68
N ILE A 558 -5.02 32.60 -0.59
CA ILE A 558 -6.10 32.80 -1.56
C ILE A 558 -6.00 31.80 -2.71
N ASP A 559 -7.10 31.62 -3.44
CA ASP A 559 -7.02 30.92 -4.73
C ASP A 559 -6.11 31.71 -5.69
N GLY A 560 -4.94 31.15 -5.97
CA GLY A 560 -3.98 31.71 -6.89
C GLY A 560 -4.10 31.15 -8.30
N SER A 561 -5.00 30.16 -8.53
CA SER A 561 -5.12 29.33 -9.73
C SER A 561 -4.57 29.99 -11.00
N ASN A 562 -3.31 29.71 -11.31
CA ASN A 562 -2.66 30.26 -12.48
C ASN A 562 -1.64 29.29 -13.03
N GLU A 563 -1.35 29.44 -14.32
CA GLU A 563 -0.29 28.70 -14.99
C GLU A 563 0.84 29.65 -15.37
N ILE A 564 2.08 29.20 -15.19
CA ILE A 564 3.27 29.81 -15.79
C ILE A 564 3.96 28.70 -16.58
N SER A 565 4.02 28.85 -17.91
CA SER A 565 4.51 27.76 -18.75
C SER A 565 5.26 28.19 -20.00
N GLY A 566 6.15 27.31 -20.49
CA GLY A 566 6.68 27.40 -21.85
C GLY A 566 7.64 28.58 -22.07
N ILE A 567 8.41 28.96 -21.06
CA ILE A 567 9.39 30.07 -21.13
C ILE A 567 10.75 29.61 -20.60
N SER A 568 11.82 30.02 -21.27
CA SER A 568 13.19 29.96 -20.75
C SER A 568 13.58 31.28 -20.10
N PHE A 569 13.88 31.27 -18.80
CA PHE A 569 14.34 32.42 -18.03
C PHE A 569 15.84 32.33 -17.79
N PHE A 570 16.54 33.45 -17.92
CA PHE A 570 17.98 33.59 -17.70
C PHE A 570 18.27 34.71 -16.69
N GLY A 571 18.87 34.35 -15.57
CA GLY A 571 19.15 35.25 -14.46
C GLY A 571 20.60 35.76 -14.41
N THR A 572 20.99 36.26 -13.25
CA THR A 572 22.33 36.81 -12.93
C THR A 572 23.11 35.96 -11.93
N GLY A 573 22.55 34.83 -11.50
CA GLY A 573 23.10 33.88 -10.53
C GLY A 573 22.65 34.11 -9.09
N GLY A 574 22.32 35.35 -8.71
CA GLY A 574 21.94 35.73 -7.34
C GLY A 574 20.47 36.13 -7.15
N ASN A 575 19.74 36.35 -8.24
CA ASN A 575 18.31 36.74 -8.19
C ASN A 575 17.37 35.53 -8.18
N ASN A 576 16.14 35.72 -7.72
CA ASN A 576 15.04 34.75 -7.84
C ASN A 576 14.23 34.98 -9.12
N CYS A 577 13.74 33.92 -9.76
CA CYS A 577 12.86 34.07 -10.92
C CYS A 577 11.39 34.17 -10.51
N ILE A 578 10.76 33.05 -10.15
CA ILE A 578 9.36 33.00 -9.72
C ILE A 578 9.30 32.92 -8.19
N PHE A 579 8.64 33.87 -7.56
CA PHE A 579 8.35 33.87 -6.13
C PHE A 579 6.85 33.95 -5.90
N SER A 580 6.30 32.96 -5.19
CA SER A 580 4.90 32.91 -4.82
C SER A 580 4.70 32.74 -3.33
N ALA A 581 3.83 33.57 -2.76
CA ALA A 581 3.52 33.55 -1.34
C ALA A 581 1.99 33.65 -1.10
N GLY A 582 1.45 32.69 -0.35
CA GLY A 582 0.03 32.64 0.05
C GLY A 582 -0.94 32.27 -1.08
N ARG A 583 -0.47 31.65 -2.16
CA ARG A 583 -1.32 31.25 -3.29
C ARG A 583 -1.52 29.75 -3.33
N ASN A 584 -2.77 29.33 -3.54
CA ASN A 584 -3.13 27.95 -3.78
C ASN A 584 -3.25 27.66 -5.29
N ASN A 585 -3.18 26.37 -5.66
CA ASN A 585 -3.50 25.83 -6.99
C ASN A 585 -2.65 26.37 -8.14
N GLN A 586 -1.38 26.68 -7.88
CA GLN A 586 -0.49 27.20 -8.92
C GLN A 586 0.18 26.09 -9.71
N ARG A 587 0.29 26.29 -11.02
CA ARG A 587 0.97 25.37 -11.93
C ARG A 587 2.17 26.06 -12.57
N ILE A 588 3.35 25.48 -12.41
CA ILE A 588 4.57 25.96 -13.07
C ILE A 588 5.14 24.80 -13.87
N LYS A 589 4.99 24.86 -15.19
CA LYS A 589 5.25 23.70 -16.04
C LYS A 589 6.06 24.00 -17.28
N ALA A 590 6.85 23.04 -17.72
CA ALA A 590 7.57 23.11 -19.00
C ALA A 590 8.38 24.41 -19.21
N CYS A 591 8.96 24.96 -18.14
CA CYS A 591 9.85 26.12 -18.21
C CYS A 591 11.32 25.69 -18.13
N HIS A 592 12.22 26.59 -18.53
CA HIS A 592 13.64 26.47 -18.26
C HIS A 592 14.12 27.65 -17.40
N PHE A 593 15.02 27.39 -16.44
CA PHE A 593 15.61 28.40 -15.58
C PHE A 593 17.13 28.22 -15.57
N GLU A 594 17.87 29.26 -15.93
CA GLU A 594 19.33 29.26 -15.90
C GLU A 594 19.86 30.42 -15.06
N ASP A 595 20.86 30.14 -14.21
CA ASP A 595 21.57 31.11 -13.38
C ASP A 595 20.65 31.95 -12.47
N PHE A 596 19.93 31.29 -11.55
CA PHE A 596 19.15 31.94 -10.49
C PHE A 596 19.55 31.44 -9.11
N TYR A 597 19.31 32.22 -8.05
CA TYR A 597 19.32 31.69 -6.68
C TYR A 597 18.24 30.63 -6.52
N ALA A 598 16.98 30.97 -6.79
CA ALA A 598 15.87 30.04 -6.97
C ALA A 598 15.14 30.33 -8.28
N GLY A 599 14.94 29.30 -9.10
CA GLY A 599 14.09 29.41 -10.30
C GLY A 599 12.62 29.48 -9.90
N ILE A 600 12.23 28.66 -8.92
CA ILE A 600 10.87 28.60 -8.39
C ILE A 600 10.95 28.65 -6.87
N SER A 601 10.18 29.53 -6.25
CA SER A 601 9.93 29.53 -4.80
C SER A 601 8.42 29.65 -4.55
N ILE A 602 7.86 28.71 -3.79
CA ILE A 602 6.43 28.68 -3.42
C ILE A 602 6.33 28.48 -1.93
N ARG A 603 5.52 29.32 -1.26
CA ARG A 603 5.25 29.19 0.16
C ARG A 603 3.86 29.63 0.57
N GLY A 604 3.35 28.99 1.61
CA GLY A 604 2.26 29.53 2.41
C GLY A 604 2.64 30.82 3.14
N LYS A 605 1.70 31.40 3.90
CA LYS A 605 1.92 32.64 4.66
C LYS A 605 1.46 32.47 6.11
N LEU A 606 2.41 32.28 7.01
CA LEU A 606 2.18 31.94 8.43
C LEU A 606 1.61 33.12 9.23
N ARG A 607 0.52 32.90 9.97
CA ARG A 607 -0.08 33.89 10.88
C ARG A 607 0.86 34.16 12.05
N GLY A 608 1.26 35.43 12.21
CA GLY A 608 2.13 35.86 13.31
C GLY A 608 3.62 35.93 12.98
N TRP A 609 4.02 35.62 11.74
CA TRP A 609 5.37 35.86 11.24
C TRP A 609 5.52 37.31 10.77
N SER A 610 5.57 38.25 11.71
CA SER A 610 6.00 39.63 11.45
C SER A 610 7.39 39.86 12.06
N ASP A 611 8.37 40.15 11.19
CA ASP A 611 9.52 41.03 11.48
C ASP A 611 10.62 40.60 12.49
N SER A 612 10.91 39.32 12.74
CA SER A 612 11.96 38.95 13.72
C SER A 612 13.29 38.40 13.20
N CYS A 613 13.47 38.05 11.91
CA CYS A 613 14.80 37.68 11.39
C CYS A 613 15.30 38.83 10.47
N SER A 614 15.62 39.99 11.07
CA SER A 614 16.26 41.13 10.38
C SER A 614 17.78 40.95 10.34
N GLY A 615 18.27 40.22 9.34
CA GLY A 615 19.70 40.10 9.03
C GLY A 615 19.92 39.97 7.52
N PRO A 616 21.02 40.50 6.96
CA PRO A 616 21.28 40.39 5.53
C PRO A 616 21.40 38.91 5.13
N ALA A 617 20.78 38.56 4.01
CA ALA A 617 20.87 37.25 3.39
C ALA A 617 22.32 36.96 2.97
N SER A 618 23.11 36.34 3.85
CA SER A 618 24.32 35.62 3.48
C SER A 618 24.01 34.13 3.39
N ASP A 619 24.68 33.43 2.48
CA ASP A 619 24.49 32.04 2.00
C ASP A 619 24.54 30.89 3.03
N SER A 620 24.29 31.21 4.28
CA SER A 620 24.06 30.28 5.35
C SER A 620 22.83 30.81 6.10
N ALA A 621 21.67 30.20 5.87
CA ALA A 621 20.53 30.30 6.78
C ALA A 621 20.93 29.64 8.11
N PHE A 622 21.80 30.32 8.85
CA PHE A 622 22.32 29.90 10.13
C PHE A 622 21.44 30.54 11.20
N TYR A 623 20.67 29.69 11.88
CA TYR A 623 20.29 29.88 13.28
C TYR A 623 19.29 31.02 13.55
N CYS A 624 18.03 30.88 13.12
CA CYS A 624 16.92 31.22 14.02
C CYS A 624 16.70 29.98 14.95
N GLU A 625 17.77 29.55 15.66
CA GLU A 625 17.77 28.49 16.67
C GLU A 625 17.11 29.01 17.95
N ASN A 626 15.81 28.78 18.05
CA ASN A 626 15.21 28.53 19.34
C ASN A 626 14.25 27.35 19.13
N HIS A 627 14.77 26.15 19.41
CA HIS A 627 14.07 24.85 19.34
C HIS A 627 12.74 24.81 20.11
N LYS A 628 12.38 25.87 20.85
CA LYS A 628 11.16 25.99 21.66
C LYS A 628 9.95 26.60 20.94
N LEU A 629 10.08 27.07 19.69
CA LEU A 629 9.00 27.77 18.97
C LEU A 629 8.45 27.03 17.74
N TYR A 630 8.99 25.86 17.37
CA TYR A 630 8.55 25.08 16.20
C TYR A 630 7.48 24.02 16.52
N SER A 631 6.68 24.22 17.57
CA SER A 631 5.79 23.21 18.15
C SER A 631 4.32 23.28 17.73
N SER A 632 3.95 24.15 16.77
CA SER A 632 2.57 24.26 16.30
C SER A 632 2.49 24.25 14.78
N GLU A 633 1.75 23.29 14.23
CA GLU A 633 1.41 23.22 12.80
C GLU A 633 0.92 24.56 12.25
N PRO A 634 1.28 24.88 11.00
CA PRO A 634 0.67 25.97 10.27
C PRO A 634 -0.86 25.86 10.31
N ALA A 635 -1.55 26.96 10.62
CA ALA A 635 -3.01 26.97 10.61
C ALA A 635 -3.53 26.67 9.19
N PRO A 636 -4.75 26.13 9.01
CA PRO A 636 -5.24 25.70 7.68
C PRO A 636 -5.13 26.73 6.56
N GLY A 637 -5.26 28.03 6.88
CA GLY A 637 -5.14 29.13 5.90
C GLY A 637 -3.70 29.65 5.67
N ASP A 638 -2.71 29.00 6.25
CA ASP A 638 -1.31 29.42 6.20
C ASP A 638 -0.51 28.62 5.18
N TRP A 639 -1.10 27.57 4.58
CA TRP A 639 -0.49 26.71 3.57
C TRP A 639 -0.64 27.28 2.16
N ALA A 640 0.35 26.97 1.30
CA ALA A 640 0.14 26.94 -0.14
C ALA A 640 -0.27 25.51 -0.53
N THR A 641 -1.54 25.34 -0.90
CA THR A 641 -2.12 24.03 -1.18
C THR A 641 -2.24 23.77 -2.69
N GLY A 642 -2.00 22.53 -3.12
CA GLY A 642 -2.31 22.08 -4.48
C GLY A 642 -1.39 22.66 -5.56
N ALA A 643 -0.17 23.04 -5.21
CA ALA A 643 0.81 23.49 -6.20
C ALA A 643 1.33 22.31 -7.03
N GLU A 644 1.53 22.54 -8.33
CA GLU A 644 2.08 21.56 -9.26
C GLU A 644 3.30 22.17 -9.97
N ILE A 645 4.47 21.53 -9.81
CA ILE A 645 5.73 21.93 -10.43
C ILE A 645 6.24 20.76 -11.27
N ASN A 646 6.12 20.87 -12.59
CA ASN A 646 6.45 19.75 -13.48
C ASN A 646 7.13 20.09 -14.80
N ASP A 647 7.89 19.13 -15.33
CA ASP A 647 8.54 19.23 -16.66
C ASP A 647 9.50 20.42 -16.80
N ASN A 648 9.99 20.98 -15.69
CA ASN A 648 10.91 22.12 -15.70
C ASN A 648 12.37 21.67 -15.80
N THR A 649 13.20 22.47 -16.46
CA THR A 649 14.65 22.28 -16.54
C THR A 649 15.39 23.41 -15.85
N MET A 650 16.16 23.10 -14.81
CA MET A 650 16.94 24.06 -14.03
C MET A 650 18.44 23.83 -14.29
N LYS A 651 19.18 24.91 -14.50
CA LYS A 651 20.65 24.89 -14.62
C LYS A 651 21.24 25.99 -13.74
N ASN A 652 22.09 25.63 -12.79
CA ASN A 652 22.56 26.56 -11.75
C ASN A 652 21.42 27.31 -11.05
N ALA A 653 20.34 26.59 -10.73
CA ALA A 653 19.14 27.10 -10.07
C ALA A 653 18.51 26.00 -9.21
N LYS A 654 17.57 26.37 -8.34
CA LYS A 654 16.88 25.44 -7.43
C LYS A 654 15.36 25.61 -7.43
N ILE A 655 14.66 24.58 -6.98
CA ILE A 655 13.25 24.67 -6.58
C ILE A 655 13.23 24.86 -5.05
N PHE A 656 12.53 25.87 -4.56
CA PHE A 656 12.56 26.27 -3.16
C PHE A 656 11.15 26.34 -2.57
N PRO A 657 10.50 25.17 -2.35
CA PRO A 657 9.19 25.10 -1.75
C PRO A 657 9.31 25.16 -0.22
N GLU A 658 8.49 26.00 0.41
CA GLU A 658 8.52 26.19 1.86
C GLU A 658 7.36 25.50 2.58
N THR A 659 6.36 26.24 3.06
CA THR A 659 5.14 25.70 3.69
C THR A 659 4.14 25.29 2.61
N ILE A 660 4.13 24.01 2.23
CA ILE A 660 3.29 23.47 1.15
C ILE A 660 2.51 22.24 1.58
N LYS A 661 1.30 22.10 1.02
CA LYS A 661 0.40 20.99 1.32
C LYS A 661 -0.22 20.42 0.04
N ASP A 662 -0.37 19.10 -0.03
CA ASP A 662 -1.01 18.38 -1.14
C ASP A 662 -0.43 18.79 -2.52
N ALA A 663 0.89 19.03 -2.56
CA ALA A 663 1.60 19.51 -3.74
C ALA A 663 2.22 18.36 -4.54
N LEU A 664 2.35 18.57 -5.85
CA LEU A 664 2.98 17.66 -6.79
C LEU A 664 4.25 18.29 -7.35
N ILE A 665 5.40 17.63 -7.19
CA ILE A 665 6.68 18.08 -7.73
C ILE A 665 7.30 16.93 -8.50
N HIS A 666 7.24 16.97 -9.84
CA HIS A 666 7.65 15.82 -10.64
C HIS A 666 8.21 16.12 -12.02
N HIS A 667 8.94 15.16 -12.59
CA HIS A 667 9.46 15.27 -13.96
C HIS A 667 10.36 16.51 -14.18
N ASN A 668 10.94 17.06 -13.10
CA ASN A 668 11.87 18.18 -13.20
C ASN A 668 13.30 17.66 -13.32
N THR A 669 14.12 18.38 -14.10
CA THR A 669 15.56 18.13 -14.21
C THR A 669 16.30 19.32 -13.62
N ILE A 670 17.12 19.09 -12.60
CA ILE A 670 17.95 20.10 -11.95
C ILE A 670 19.41 19.73 -12.16
N ASP A 671 20.15 20.55 -12.89
CA ASP A 671 21.59 20.33 -13.15
C ASP A 671 22.42 21.46 -12.54
N ASN A 672 22.96 21.19 -11.35
CA ASN A 672 23.85 22.10 -10.63
C ASN A 672 25.29 21.58 -10.60
N ARG A 673 25.73 20.73 -11.53
CA ARG A 673 27.11 20.20 -11.55
C ARG A 673 28.19 21.28 -11.71
N THR A 674 27.80 22.45 -12.22
CA THR A 674 28.67 23.61 -12.42
C THR A 674 28.57 24.67 -11.32
N SER A 675 27.75 24.47 -10.27
CA SER A 675 27.58 25.45 -9.19
C SER A 675 27.40 24.81 -7.81
N LEU A 676 27.75 25.55 -6.74
CA LEU A 676 27.54 25.13 -5.35
C LEU A 676 26.10 25.42 -4.88
N LYS A 677 25.10 25.01 -5.66
CA LYS A 677 23.68 25.21 -5.34
C LYS A 677 22.99 23.89 -5.02
N SER A 678 22.16 23.92 -3.97
CA SER A 678 21.24 22.81 -3.67
C SER A 678 20.18 22.64 -4.77
N GLY A 679 19.63 21.43 -4.89
CA GLY A 679 18.57 21.12 -5.85
C GLY A 679 17.20 21.58 -5.36
N VAL A 680 16.78 21.08 -4.19
CA VAL A 680 15.50 21.38 -3.56
C VAL A 680 15.70 21.72 -2.09
N GLY A 681 15.15 22.86 -1.65
CA GLY A 681 15.13 23.27 -0.23
C GLY A 681 16.34 24.13 0.22
N ASN A 682 16.72 23.97 1.51
CA ASN A 682 17.60 24.76 2.40
C ASN A 682 16.92 25.36 3.65
N THR A 683 16.97 24.64 4.79
CA THR A 683 16.59 25.01 6.18
C THR A 683 15.25 25.75 6.45
N SER A 684 14.26 24.99 6.97
CA SER A 684 12.95 25.37 7.56
C SER A 684 11.69 25.35 6.66
N PHE A 685 11.20 24.15 6.30
CA PHE A 685 9.97 23.98 5.51
C PHE A 685 8.96 23.09 6.22
N TYR A 686 7.69 23.16 5.82
CA TYR A 686 6.62 22.28 6.31
C TYR A 686 6.02 21.63 5.09
N TRP A 687 6.12 20.31 5.00
CA TRP A 687 5.57 19.54 3.89
C TRP A 687 4.52 18.58 4.42
N SER A 688 3.36 18.57 3.78
CA SER A 688 2.23 17.76 4.22
C SER A 688 1.51 17.15 3.02
N GLY A 689 1.46 15.83 2.90
CA GLY A 689 0.82 15.15 1.75
C GLY A 689 1.49 15.43 0.40
N VAL A 690 2.76 15.82 0.39
CA VAL A 690 3.49 16.17 -0.84
C VAL A 690 3.97 14.92 -1.56
N LYS A 691 3.81 14.89 -2.89
CA LYS A 691 4.37 13.85 -3.76
C LYS A 691 5.52 14.43 -4.58
N PHE A 692 6.72 13.87 -4.37
CA PHE A 692 7.96 14.26 -5.03
C PHE A 692 8.48 13.09 -5.86
N PHE A 693 8.30 13.11 -7.19
CA PHE A 693 8.57 11.93 -8.00
C PHE A 693 9.10 12.14 -9.41
N SER A 694 9.80 11.15 -9.95
CA SER A 694 10.35 11.20 -11.32
C SER A 694 11.23 12.43 -11.60
N ASN A 695 11.87 13.00 -10.57
CA ASN A 695 12.79 14.12 -10.73
C ASN A 695 14.22 13.62 -10.95
N THR A 696 15.00 14.36 -11.71
CA THR A 696 16.44 14.12 -11.91
C THR A 696 17.23 15.29 -11.33
N ILE A 697 18.12 15.03 -10.37
CA ILE A 697 18.84 16.07 -9.63
C ILE A 697 20.33 15.78 -9.65
N TYR A 698 21.12 16.72 -10.15
CA TYR A 698 22.57 16.66 -10.14
C TYR A 698 23.15 17.82 -9.36
N THR A 699 24.12 17.51 -8.52
CA THR A 699 24.84 18.44 -7.65
C THR A 699 26.32 18.48 -8.05
N GLN A 700 26.98 19.62 -7.84
CA GLN A 700 28.43 19.69 -8.05
C GLN A 700 29.19 18.82 -7.05
N THR A 701 28.69 18.75 -5.83
CA THR A 701 29.36 18.08 -4.74
C THR A 701 28.38 17.66 -3.65
N ILE A 702 28.77 16.68 -2.84
CA ILE A 702 28.04 16.28 -1.62
C ILE A 702 28.64 17.07 -0.44
N ALA A 703 27.90 18.07 0.06
CA ALA A 703 28.31 18.89 1.21
C ALA A 703 27.10 19.58 1.87
N TRP A 704 27.27 20.10 3.08
CA TRP A 704 26.25 20.95 3.76
C TRP A 704 25.80 22.16 2.93
N SER A 705 26.69 22.70 2.09
CA SER A 705 26.38 23.81 1.19
C SER A 705 25.67 23.39 -0.09
N THR A 706 25.51 22.09 -0.34
CA THR A 706 25.12 21.55 -1.66
C THR A 706 24.35 20.24 -1.47
N ILE A 707 23.03 20.37 -1.31
CA ILE A 707 22.12 19.28 -0.95
C ILE A 707 21.18 19.03 -2.13
N ALA A 708 20.94 17.77 -2.52
CA ALA A 708 20.01 17.48 -3.61
C ALA A 708 18.56 17.75 -3.17
N VAL A 709 18.17 17.24 -2.00
CA VAL A 709 16.87 17.48 -1.37
C VAL A 709 17.08 17.68 0.13
N GLU A 710 16.64 18.81 0.67
CA GLU A 710 16.56 19.04 2.11
C GLU A 710 15.14 19.46 2.49
N VAL A 711 14.48 18.65 3.32
CA VAL A 711 13.13 18.93 3.82
C VAL A 711 13.07 18.69 5.33
N TRP A 712 12.51 19.66 6.04
CA TRP A 712 12.21 19.58 7.46
C TRP A 712 10.69 19.48 7.66
N LEU A 713 10.24 18.99 8.83
CA LEU A 713 8.85 18.99 9.30
C LEU A 713 7.87 18.37 8.28
N VAL A 714 8.07 17.08 8.04
CA VAL A 714 7.33 16.27 7.08
C VAL A 714 6.21 15.52 7.77
N SER A 715 4.98 15.64 7.24
CA SER A 715 3.78 15.00 7.80
C SER A 715 2.83 14.50 6.71
N ASN A 716 1.76 13.81 7.11
CA ASN A 716 0.69 13.36 6.22
C ASN A 716 1.15 12.52 5.02
N ASP A 717 2.01 11.52 5.26
CA ASP A 717 2.44 10.53 4.25
C ASP A 717 3.06 11.18 3.01
N CYS A 718 4.06 12.06 3.19
CA CYS A 718 4.79 12.58 2.04
C CYS A 718 5.55 11.45 1.32
N GLN A 719 5.58 11.49 -0.01
CA GLN A 719 6.08 10.38 -0.83
C GLN A 719 7.20 10.87 -1.74
N PHE A 720 8.34 10.20 -1.67
CA PHE A 720 9.52 10.44 -2.50
C PHE A 720 9.78 9.21 -3.35
N TYR A 721 9.45 9.22 -4.64
CA TYR A 721 9.57 8.01 -5.46
C TYR A 721 10.05 8.20 -6.89
N ASP A 722 10.70 7.18 -7.44
CA ASP A 722 11.22 7.16 -8.82
C ASP A 722 12.15 8.34 -9.16
N ASN A 723 12.80 8.96 -8.17
CA ASN A 723 13.74 10.06 -8.42
C ASN A 723 15.15 9.51 -8.69
N THR A 724 15.94 10.26 -9.47
CA THR A 724 17.36 10.00 -9.70
C THR A 724 18.21 11.15 -9.18
N THR A 725 19.21 10.85 -8.36
CA THR A 725 20.10 11.86 -7.78
C THR A 725 21.55 11.38 -7.67
N ASP A 726 22.50 12.32 -7.80
CA ASP A 726 23.90 12.12 -7.42
C ASP A 726 24.31 12.81 -6.10
N GLY A 727 23.38 13.54 -5.49
CA GLY A 727 23.56 14.26 -4.24
C GLY A 727 22.66 13.78 -3.10
N TRP A 728 22.95 14.30 -1.92
CA TRP A 728 22.37 13.91 -0.64
C TRP A 728 20.89 14.31 -0.48
N PHE A 729 20.07 13.37 -0.01
CA PHE A 729 18.71 13.61 0.48
C PHE A 729 18.71 13.65 2.02
N SER A 730 18.19 14.74 2.59
CA SER A 730 17.97 14.92 4.02
C SER A 730 16.49 15.18 4.28
N ILE A 731 15.82 14.25 4.95
CA ILE A 731 14.37 14.28 5.22
C ILE A 731 14.16 14.13 6.72
N LEU A 732 13.82 15.24 7.39
CA LEU A 732 13.95 15.37 8.84
C LEU A 732 12.66 15.86 9.50
N SER A 733 12.44 15.42 10.75
CA SER A 733 11.42 15.93 11.68
C SER A 733 9.95 15.66 11.28
N ASN A 734 9.15 15.20 12.24
CA ASN A 734 7.69 15.28 12.19
C ASN A 734 7.20 16.07 13.42
N PRO A 735 6.51 17.22 13.26
CA PRO A 735 5.96 17.99 14.38
C PRO A 735 4.85 17.24 15.16
N HIS A 736 4.33 16.14 14.61
CA HIS A 736 3.25 15.36 15.20
C HIS A 736 3.62 13.90 15.46
N GLY A 737 3.39 13.46 16.70
CA GLY A 737 3.22 12.05 17.01
C GLY A 737 1.99 11.39 16.33
N PRO A 738 1.61 10.17 16.74
CA PRO A 738 1.53 8.95 15.91
C PRO A 738 0.23 8.71 15.12
N ASN A 739 -0.44 9.72 14.55
CA ASN A 739 -1.81 9.55 14.04
C ASN A 739 -1.96 9.08 12.57
N LEU A 740 -0.90 8.61 11.90
CA LEU A 740 -0.95 8.22 10.48
C LEU A 740 -0.14 6.96 10.17
N PRO A 741 -0.51 6.19 9.13
CA PRO A 741 0.17 4.93 8.79
C PRO A 741 1.63 5.11 8.39
N TYR A 742 2.04 6.28 7.87
CA TYR A 742 3.44 6.67 7.63
C TYR A 742 3.66 8.17 7.86
N SER A 743 4.83 8.58 8.38
CA SER A 743 5.24 10.00 8.32
C SER A 743 5.65 10.36 6.90
N PHE A 744 6.46 9.50 6.26
CA PHE A 744 6.81 9.59 4.85
C PHE A 744 7.37 8.27 4.30
N ARG A 745 7.47 8.19 2.97
CA ARG A 745 8.01 7.03 2.24
C ARG A 745 9.05 7.44 1.21
N VAL A 746 10.10 6.64 1.08
CA VAL A 746 11.17 6.78 0.08
C VAL A 746 11.24 5.50 -0.73
N VAL A 747 10.69 5.50 -1.95
CA VAL A 747 10.41 4.29 -2.73
C VAL A 747 11.03 4.34 -4.14
N ASN A 748 11.74 3.31 -4.57
CA ASN A 748 12.24 3.16 -5.95
C ASN A 748 13.13 4.31 -6.47
N ASN A 749 13.84 5.02 -5.58
CA ASN A 749 14.76 6.08 -5.99
C ASN A 749 16.15 5.51 -6.34
N THR A 750 16.86 6.21 -7.22
CA THR A 750 18.25 5.89 -7.62
C THR A 750 19.22 6.95 -7.11
N PHE A 751 20.10 6.56 -6.20
CA PHE A 751 21.19 7.36 -5.65
C PHE A 751 22.53 6.86 -6.22
N ARG A 752 23.18 7.66 -7.06
CA ARG A 752 24.48 7.31 -7.65
C ARG A 752 25.46 8.46 -7.47
N SER A 753 26.44 8.34 -6.56
CA SER A 753 27.40 9.44 -6.32
C SER A 753 28.39 9.60 -7.46
N ALA A 754 27.96 10.18 -8.58
CA ALA A 754 28.83 10.73 -9.61
C ALA A 754 29.48 12.04 -9.16
N ALA A 755 28.84 12.76 -8.22
CA ALA A 755 29.38 13.98 -7.63
C ALA A 755 30.52 13.67 -6.64
N PRO A 756 31.66 14.39 -6.72
CA PRO A 756 32.74 14.26 -5.74
C PRO A 756 32.36 14.93 -4.41
N ARG A 757 32.97 14.48 -3.32
CA ARG A 757 32.84 15.04 -1.98
C ARG A 757 33.49 16.42 -1.87
N GLY A 758 32.82 17.35 -1.20
CA GLY A 758 33.24 18.75 -1.17
C GLY A 758 34.35 19.03 -0.17
N ILE A 759 35.18 20.06 -0.40
CA ILE A 759 36.17 20.50 0.59
C ILE A 759 35.43 21.03 1.83
N GLY A 760 35.73 20.49 3.02
CA GLY A 760 35.04 20.85 4.28
C GLY A 760 33.81 19.99 4.61
N SER A 761 33.40 19.07 3.73
CA SER A 761 32.30 18.11 3.94
C SER A 761 32.64 16.95 4.89
N GLY A 762 33.59 17.15 5.81
CA GLY A 762 34.13 16.13 6.73
C GLY A 762 33.07 15.24 7.40
N ALA A 763 31.84 15.73 7.53
CA ALA A 763 30.69 15.05 8.12
C ALA A 763 29.64 14.49 7.13
N VAL A 764 29.47 15.03 5.92
CA VAL A 764 28.41 14.56 4.99
C VAL A 764 28.97 13.51 4.04
N ILE A 765 28.55 12.27 4.26
CA ILE A 765 29.02 11.10 3.51
C ILE A 765 27.85 10.19 3.10
N THR A 766 26.62 10.68 3.18
CA THR A 766 25.40 9.87 3.15
C THR A 766 24.59 10.14 1.88
N ALA A 767 23.96 9.10 1.32
CA ALA A 767 22.99 9.25 0.24
C ALA A 767 21.61 9.69 0.75
N LEU A 768 21.04 8.94 1.72
CA LEU A 768 19.77 9.25 2.35
C LEU A 768 19.94 9.39 3.86
N GLU A 769 19.60 10.56 4.38
CA GLU A 769 19.48 10.83 5.81
C GLU A 769 18.01 10.97 6.18
N VAL A 770 17.62 10.25 7.24
CA VAL A 770 16.29 10.31 7.84
C VAL A 770 16.42 10.38 9.36
N GLY A 771 15.68 11.27 10.01
CA GLY A 771 15.83 11.42 11.44
C GLY A 771 14.92 12.44 12.11
N TYR A 772 15.10 12.54 13.43
CA TYR A 772 14.46 13.51 14.34
C TYR A 772 12.93 13.31 14.49
N HIS A 773 12.42 12.83 15.63
CA HIS A 773 10.97 12.77 15.92
C HIS A 773 10.06 12.11 14.84
N VAL A 774 10.56 11.15 14.07
CA VAL A 774 9.81 10.50 12.98
C VAL A 774 9.26 9.13 13.38
N GLN A 775 8.09 8.74 12.87
CA GLN A 775 7.51 7.41 13.11
C GLN A 775 6.86 6.85 11.84
N ASN A 776 6.81 5.53 11.72
CA ASN A 776 6.23 4.83 10.58
C ASN A 776 6.91 5.30 9.28
N ILE A 777 8.13 4.83 9.03
CA ILE A 777 8.92 5.19 7.84
C ILE A 777 9.10 3.96 6.97
N LEU A 778 8.97 4.14 5.66
CA LEU A 778 9.24 3.11 4.67
C LEU A 778 10.35 3.56 3.70
N VAL A 779 11.45 2.82 3.67
CA VAL A 779 12.51 2.93 2.67
C VAL A 779 12.53 1.64 1.87
N GLU A 780 11.98 1.68 0.66
CA GLU A 780 11.70 0.49 -0.16
C GLU A 780 12.23 0.57 -1.59
N GLY A 781 12.84 -0.49 -2.11
CA GLY A 781 13.11 -0.61 -3.55
C GLY A 781 14.18 0.35 -4.10
N ASN A 782 14.89 1.08 -3.24
CA ASN A 782 15.86 2.09 -3.67
C ASN A 782 17.20 1.44 -4.08
N TYR A 783 17.88 2.07 -5.04
CA TYR A 783 19.23 1.70 -5.45
C TYR A 783 20.25 2.74 -4.99
N PHE A 784 21.23 2.32 -4.20
CA PHE A 784 22.32 3.16 -3.72
C PHE A 784 23.65 2.65 -4.25
N GLU A 785 24.42 3.51 -4.90
CA GLU A 785 25.72 3.16 -5.46
C GLU A 785 26.71 4.30 -5.29
N ASN A 786 27.85 3.99 -4.68
CA ASN A 786 29.01 4.86 -4.83
C ASN A 786 29.78 4.48 -6.10
N THR A 787 29.76 5.36 -7.11
CA THR A 787 30.45 5.13 -8.38
C THR A 787 31.89 5.65 -8.40
N THR A 788 32.34 6.33 -7.34
CA THR A 788 33.70 6.90 -7.25
C THR A 788 34.60 6.04 -6.38
N ALA A 789 35.90 6.04 -6.69
CA ALA A 789 36.86 5.16 -6.03
C ALA A 789 36.99 5.44 -4.53
N ASP A 790 36.88 6.70 -4.06
CA ASP A 790 37.04 7.03 -2.63
C ASP A 790 36.33 8.32 -2.14
N ASP A 791 35.80 9.17 -3.03
CA ASP A 791 35.34 10.53 -2.68
C ASP A 791 33.82 10.73 -2.85
N GLY A 792 33.01 9.68 -2.82
CA GLY A 792 31.55 9.76 -2.99
C GLY A 792 30.78 9.47 -1.70
N TYR A 793 29.61 8.85 -1.83
CA TYR A 793 28.89 8.30 -0.69
C TYR A 793 29.76 7.27 0.04
N LYS A 794 29.70 7.28 1.37
CA LYS A 794 30.23 6.23 2.26
C LYS A 794 29.12 5.53 3.03
N VAL A 795 28.02 6.23 3.32
CA VAL A 795 26.82 5.70 3.98
C VAL A 795 25.66 5.69 2.99
N GLY A 796 24.96 4.55 2.88
CA GLY A 796 23.73 4.48 2.10
C GLY A 796 22.58 5.21 2.80
N ILE A 797 22.09 4.60 3.88
CA ILE A 797 20.96 5.09 4.67
C ILE A 797 21.46 5.43 6.08
N ALA A 798 21.31 6.69 6.47
CA ALA A 798 21.59 7.19 7.81
C ALA A 798 20.28 7.45 8.56
N ILE A 799 20.09 6.79 9.70
CA ILE A 799 18.98 6.98 10.64
C ILE A 799 19.53 7.72 11.86
N TRP A 800 19.36 9.05 11.89
CA TRP A 800 20.06 9.96 12.80
C TRP A 800 19.11 10.82 13.66
N GLY A 801 19.68 11.55 14.63
CA GLY A 801 19.00 12.65 15.33
C GLY A 801 18.69 12.39 16.80
N TYR A 802 17.57 12.94 17.28
CA TYR A 802 17.11 12.87 18.67
C TYR A 802 15.59 12.67 18.77
N GLY A 803 15.10 12.40 19.98
CA GLY A 803 13.67 12.19 20.23
C GLY A 803 13.19 10.80 19.81
N GLN A 804 11.88 10.65 19.60
CA GLN A 804 11.27 9.36 19.27
C GLN A 804 11.46 9.02 17.80
N VAL A 805 12.09 7.87 17.52
CA VAL A 805 12.24 7.31 16.17
C VAL A 805 11.71 5.88 16.17
N LYS A 806 10.55 5.63 15.55
CA LYS A 806 9.84 4.33 15.71
C LYS A 806 9.29 3.73 14.42
N ASN A 807 9.18 2.41 14.38
CA ASN A 807 8.55 1.64 13.32
C ASN A 807 9.13 1.96 11.93
N TYR A 808 10.40 1.62 11.75
CA TYR A 808 11.17 1.93 10.56
C TYR A 808 11.36 0.67 9.71
N HIS A 809 10.91 0.68 8.46
CA HIS A 809 11.10 -0.43 7.53
C HIS A 809 12.11 -0.05 6.46
N VAL A 810 13.23 -0.78 6.39
CA VAL A 810 14.21 -0.75 5.31
C VAL A 810 14.12 -2.08 4.57
N ARG A 811 13.49 -2.10 3.39
CA ARG A 811 13.28 -3.35 2.64
C ARG A 811 13.49 -3.26 1.14
N ASN A 812 13.81 -4.38 0.51
CA ASN A 812 13.91 -4.47 -0.95
C ASN A 812 14.91 -3.48 -1.58
N ASN A 813 15.84 -2.93 -0.80
CA ASN A 813 16.83 -1.98 -1.31
C ASN A 813 18.09 -2.73 -1.78
N VAL A 814 18.77 -2.14 -2.75
CA VAL A 814 20.08 -2.59 -3.23
C VAL A 814 21.11 -1.51 -2.91
N VAL A 815 22.14 -1.86 -2.16
CA VAL A 815 23.21 -0.94 -1.76
C VAL A 815 24.55 -1.51 -2.21
N ARG A 816 25.33 -0.71 -2.93
CA ARG A 816 26.57 -1.15 -3.58
C ARG A 816 27.74 -0.21 -3.32
N ASN A 817 28.91 -0.80 -3.08
CA ASN A 817 30.21 -0.12 -3.05
C ASN A 817 30.32 0.99 -1.97
N LEU A 818 29.61 0.81 -0.86
CA LEU A 818 29.58 1.75 0.26
C LEU A 818 30.34 1.19 1.47
N ASP A 819 30.85 2.07 2.32
CA ASP A 819 31.55 1.68 3.56
C ASP A 819 30.54 1.09 4.56
N ILE A 820 29.36 1.70 4.64
CA ILE A 820 28.22 1.36 5.51
C ILE A 820 26.93 1.42 4.68
N ALA A 821 26.08 0.40 4.75
CA ALA A 821 24.81 0.42 4.02
C ALA A 821 23.70 1.08 4.83
N VAL A 822 23.56 0.71 6.11
CA VAL A 822 22.60 1.29 7.04
C VAL A 822 23.33 1.68 8.33
N GLN A 823 23.21 2.93 8.74
CA GLN A 823 23.73 3.44 10.00
C GLN A 823 22.58 3.91 10.88
N VAL A 824 22.52 3.42 12.12
CA VAL A 824 21.62 3.93 13.17
C VAL A 824 22.47 4.57 14.24
N SER A 825 22.35 5.89 14.43
CA SER A 825 23.23 6.63 15.33
C SER A 825 22.53 7.77 16.04
N SER A 826 22.97 8.09 17.26
CA SER A 826 22.61 9.34 17.94
C SER A 826 23.85 10.22 18.03
N ASN A 827 23.83 11.43 17.47
CA ASN A 827 25.05 12.24 17.55
C ASN A 827 24.81 13.72 17.66
N ASP A 828 23.89 14.12 18.54
CA ASP A 828 23.82 15.51 18.93
C ASP A 828 23.76 15.57 20.46
N GLY A 829 24.70 16.29 21.09
CA GLY A 829 24.73 16.58 22.53
C GLY A 829 23.57 17.47 22.99
N GLN A 830 22.36 17.19 22.50
CA GLN A 830 21.10 17.90 22.70
C GLN A 830 20.42 17.44 23.99
N GLU A 831 19.54 18.29 24.53
CA GLU A 831 18.85 18.03 25.82
C GLU A 831 17.93 16.79 25.78
N VAL A 832 17.51 16.33 24.59
CA VAL A 832 16.59 15.20 24.40
C VAL A 832 17.36 13.97 23.92
N PRO A 833 17.39 12.86 24.69
CA PRO A 833 18.01 11.61 24.26
C PRO A 833 17.30 10.99 23.03
N PHE A 834 18.03 10.19 22.28
CA PHE A 834 17.47 9.35 21.21
C PHE A 834 16.66 8.19 21.82
N ASP A 835 15.39 8.03 21.43
CA ASP A 835 14.51 6.91 21.81
C ASP A 835 14.06 6.16 20.55
N GLY A 836 14.92 5.26 20.08
CA GLY A 836 14.69 4.44 18.90
C GLY A 836 14.05 3.09 19.24
N SER A 837 12.99 2.69 18.52
CA SER A 837 12.49 1.31 18.58
C SER A 837 11.92 0.79 17.25
N ASP A 838 11.92 -0.53 17.09
CA ASP A 838 11.21 -1.23 16.00
C ASP A 838 11.80 -0.91 14.61
N PHE A 839 13.08 -1.26 14.45
CA PHE A 839 13.81 -1.12 13.18
C PHE A 839 13.83 -2.45 12.45
N TYR A 840 13.10 -2.55 11.34
CA TYR A 840 13.02 -3.74 10.50
C TYR A 840 13.86 -3.56 9.24
N ILE A 841 15.01 -4.23 9.18
CA ILE A 841 15.92 -4.24 8.04
C ILE A 841 15.84 -5.62 7.38
N TYR A 842 15.09 -5.74 6.28
CA TYR A 842 14.81 -7.05 5.70
C TYR A 842 14.72 -7.07 4.19
N ASN A 843 15.00 -8.23 3.57
CA ASN A 843 14.91 -8.37 2.11
C ASN A 843 15.76 -7.33 1.36
N ASN A 844 16.91 -6.93 1.88
CA ASN A 844 17.83 -6.04 1.18
C ASN A 844 19.00 -6.82 0.56
N LEU A 845 19.65 -6.23 -0.43
CA LEU A 845 20.92 -6.72 -0.97
C LEU A 845 22.01 -5.68 -0.73
N PHE A 846 23.09 -6.13 -0.09
CA PHE A 846 24.24 -5.32 0.24
C PHE A 846 25.49 -5.88 -0.46
N ASP A 847 25.92 -5.21 -1.53
CA ASP A 847 27.10 -5.56 -2.34
C ASP A 847 28.29 -4.67 -1.92
N GLY A 848 29.11 -5.21 -1.01
CA GLY A 848 30.19 -4.50 -0.34
C GLY A 848 31.30 -4.01 -1.25
N GLY A 849 31.78 -2.79 -0.97
CA GLY A 849 32.98 -2.23 -1.60
C GLY A 849 34.29 -2.73 -0.98
N PRO A 850 35.45 -2.37 -1.54
CA PRO A 850 36.77 -2.76 -1.03
C PRO A 850 37.12 -2.13 0.34
N ASN A 851 36.42 -1.05 0.73
CA ASN A 851 36.64 -0.27 1.96
C ASN A 851 35.54 -0.48 3.03
N GLN A 852 34.71 -1.50 2.86
CA GLN A 852 33.59 -1.83 3.74
C GLN A 852 34.00 -1.89 5.22
N LYS A 853 33.26 -1.25 6.12
CA LYS A 853 33.56 -1.26 7.58
C LYS A 853 32.55 -2.06 8.40
N GLY A 854 31.39 -2.33 7.83
CA GLY A 854 30.27 -3.08 8.41
C GLY A 854 28.99 -2.67 7.68
N ILE A 855 28.18 -3.62 7.21
CA ILE A 855 27.02 -3.28 6.36
C ILE A 855 25.93 -2.59 7.19
N ILE A 856 25.72 -3.01 8.44
CA ILE A 856 24.86 -2.33 9.40
C ILE A 856 25.73 -1.85 10.57
N LEU A 857 25.66 -0.56 10.86
CA LEU A 857 26.40 0.09 11.93
C LEU A 857 25.46 0.74 12.94
N ILE A 858 25.66 0.43 14.22
CA ILE A 858 24.93 1.05 15.32
C ILE A 858 25.96 1.74 16.22
N GLU A 859 25.94 3.07 16.29
CA GLU A 859 27.03 3.85 16.88
C GLU A 859 26.57 5.10 17.67
N ASP A 860 27.32 5.35 18.75
CA ASP A 860 27.56 6.56 19.56
C ASP A 860 26.37 7.36 20.11
N GLY A 861 26.57 7.99 21.27
CA GLY A 861 25.70 8.97 21.93
C GLY A 861 24.83 8.48 23.10
N VAL A 862 23.92 9.36 23.58
CA VAL A 862 23.07 9.16 24.78
C VAL A 862 21.64 8.80 24.37
N GLY A 863 21.14 7.64 24.78
CA GLY A 863 19.78 7.22 24.50
C GLY A 863 19.62 5.71 24.43
N THR A 864 18.50 5.25 23.87
CA THR A 864 18.14 3.82 23.82
C THR A 864 17.73 3.40 22.42
N ILE A 865 18.14 2.20 22.01
CA ILE A 865 17.79 1.62 20.71
C ILE A 865 17.27 0.19 20.96
N ARG A 866 16.03 -0.09 20.59
CA ARG A 866 15.35 -1.35 20.90
C ARG A 866 14.76 -2.03 19.67
N ASN A 867 14.64 -3.35 19.72
CA ASN A 867 13.94 -4.17 18.73
C ASN A 867 14.44 -3.93 17.29
N ILE A 868 15.70 -4.31 17.04
CA ILE A 868 16.32 -4.23 15.71
C ILE A 868 16.24 -5.62 15.07
N VAL A 869 15.49 -5.74 13.98
CA VAL A 869 15.21 -7.00 13.30
C VAL A 869 15.91 -7.01 11.96
N ILE A 870 16.92 -7.86 11.80
CA ILE A 870 17.72 -8.01 10.58
C ILE A 870 17.48 -9.40 10.00
N LYS A 871 16.64 -9.50 8.95
CA LYS A 871 16.25 -10.80 8.36
C LYS A 871 16.18 -10.81 6.84
N ASN A 872 16.37 -11.98 6.22
CA ASN A 872 16.19 -12.16 4.77
C ASN A 872 17.07 -11.24 3.92
N ASN A 873 18.21 -10.74 4.42
CA ASN A 873 19.11 -9.90 3.62
C ASN A 873 20.24 -10.73 3.00
N ILE A 874 20.75 -10.26 1.86
CA ILE A 874 21.99 -10.77 1.25
C ILE A 874 23.13 -9.78 1.57
N PHE A 875 24.23 -10.31 2.10
CA PHE A 875 25.48 -9.59 2.32
C PHE A 875 26.57 -10.21 1.44
N ILE A 876 27.08 -9.47 0.46
CA ILE A 876 28.20 -9.89 -0.38
C ILE A 876 29.41 -9.06 0.05
N ASN A 877 30.40 -9.69 0.68
CA ASN A 877 31.56 -8.95 1.20
C ASN A 877 32.65 -8.78 0.12
N GLY A 878 33.33 -7.63 0.16
CA GLY A 878 34.41 -7.30 -0.77
C GLY A 878 35.64 -8.22 -0.65
N ALA A 879 36.48 -8.24 -1.70
CA ALA A 879 37.61 -9.17 -1.86
C ALA A 879 38.69 -9.18 -0.75
N ASN A 880 38.64 -8.24 0.21
CA ASN A 880 39.50 -8.20 1.41
C ASN A 880 38.82 -8.84 2.64
N ALA A 881 37.97 -9.84 2.44
CA ALA A 881 37.03 -10.49 3.38
C ALA A 881 37.60 -11.07 4.70
N GLY A 882 38.89 -10.91 5.01
CA GLY A 882 39.51 -11.44 6.24
C GLY A 882 39.15 -10.69 7.53
N TYR A 883 38.48 -9.53 7.45
CA TYR A 883 38.21 -8.64 8.60
C TYR A 883 36.78 -8.08 8.69
N TYR A 884 35.87 -8.46 7.78
CA TYR A 884 34.59 -7.74 7.61
C TYR A 884 33.37 -8.55 8.04
N GLN A 885 32.42 -7.86 8.68
CA GLN A 885 31.20 -8.45 9.23
C GLN A 885 29.94 -7.87 8.58
N ALA A 886 28.91 -8.70 8.45
CA ALA A 886 27.62 -8.28 7.93
C ALA A 886 26.93 -7.26 8.86
N ALA A 887 27.12 -7.32 10.18
CA ALA A 887 26.74 -6.25 11.08
C ALA A 887 27.81 -6.00 12.16
N VAL A 888 28.03 -4.72 12.48
CA VAL A 888 28.91 -4.27 13.57
C VAL A 888 28.06 -3.48 14.55
N ILE A 889 28.02 -3.94 15.79
CA ILE A 889 27.27 -3.28 16.86
C ILE A 889 28.28 -2.66 17.81
N TYR A 890 28.26 -1.33 17.93
CA TYR A 890 29.15 -0.57 18.79
C TYR A 890 28.35 0.12 19.90
N PRO A 891 28.05 -0.58 21.03
CA PRO A 891 27.30 -0.01 22.14
C PRO A 891 28.20 0.90 23.00
N ALA A 892 28.69 2.00 22.40
CA ALA A 892 29.37 3.06 23.12
C ALA A 892 28.32 4.12 23.52
N GLY A 893 27.70 3.97 24.69
CA GLY A 893 26.78 4.97 25.26
C GLY A 893 25.27 4.66 25.15
N HIS A 894 24.88 3.69 24.33
CA HIS A 894 23.48 3.27 24.14
C HIS A 894 23.11 1.97 24.85
N ASP A 895 21.89 1.92 25.41
CA ASP A 895 21.23 0.65 25.76
C ASP A 895 20.63 0.03 24.48
N VAL A 896 21.43 -0.78 23.78
CA VAL A 896 21.02 -1.53 22.59
C VAL A 896 20.41 -2.87 23.03
N THR A 897 19.11 -3.09 22.77
CA THR A 897 18.40 -4.32 23.20
C THR A 897 17.50 -4.89 22.11
N GLY A 898 17.25 -6.21 22.13
CA GLY A 898 16.32 -6.86 21.21
C GLY A 898 16.81 -6.91 19.75
N CYS A 899 18.12 -6.97 19.53
CA CYS A 899 18.68 -7.16 18.20
C CYS A 899 18.58 -8.64 17.77
N THR A 900 18.00 -8.90 16.61
CA THR A 900 17.95 -10.24 16.00
C THR A 900 18.58 -10.22 14.62
N PHE A 901 19.42 -11.20 14.35
CA PHE A 901 20.09 -11.39 13.06
C PHE A 901 19.86 -12.82 12.59
N THR A 902 18.85 -13.04 11.75
CA THR A 902 18.42 -14.39 11.36
C THR A 902 17.98 -14.50 9.91
N HIS A 903 18.12 -15.67 9.28
CA HIS A 903 17.67 -15.92 7.90
C HIS A 903 18.33 -15.01 6.86
N ASN A 904 19.59 -14.61 7.10
CA ASN A 904 20.37 -13.84 6.15
C ASN A 904 21.37 -14.73 5.40
N ILE A 905 21.73 -14.36 4.17
CA ILE A 905 22.84 -14.95 3.42
C ILE A 905 24.06 -14.04 3.52
N VAL A 906 25.21 -14.60 3.89
CA VAL A 906 26.50 -13.90 3.90
C VAL A 906 27.49 -14.63 3.02
N GLN A 907 27.94 -13.96 1.96
CA GLN A 907 28.97 -14.45 1.04
C GLN A 907 30.33 -13.83 1.39
N GLY A 908 31.16 -14.60 2.09
CA GLY A 908 32.50 -14.21 2.59
C GLY A 908 32.42 -13.35 3.85
N GLY A 909 33.23 -13.61 4.88
CA GLY A 909 33.23 -12.87 6.17
C GLY A 909 32.34 -13.47 7.27
N ASP A 910 32.31 -12.82 8.44
CA ASP A 910 31.55 -13.26 9.63
C ASP A 910 30.17 -12.59 9.71
N PHE A 911 29.22 -13.23 10.40
CA PHE A 911 27.85 -12.72 10.53
C PHE A 911 27.76 -11.41 11.33
N VAL A 912 28.27 -11.40 12.57
CA VAL A 912 28.18 -10.23 13.49
C VAL A 912 29.42 -10.19 14.36
N SER A 913 29.96 -9.00 14.68
CA SER A 913 30.71 -8.84 15.94
C SER A 913 30.16 -7.78 16.87
N ASP A 914 30.32 -8.08 18.15
CA ASP A 914 30.25 -7.13 19.25
C ASP A 914 31.64 -6.53 19.45
N ALA A 915 31.93 -5.44 18.74
CA ALA A 915 33.22 -4.78 18.81
C ALA A 915 33.39 -3.93 20.09
N GLY A 916 32.33 -3.76 20.89
CA GLY A 916 32.33 -2.96 22.13
C GLY A 916 32.61 -3.75 23.40
N GLY A 917 32.55 -5.08 23.38
CA GLY A 917 32.90 -5.95 24.51
C GLY A 917 31.98 -5.81 25.74
N ASN A 918 30.84 -5.12 25.61
CA ASN A 918 29.89 -4.84 26.68
C ASN A 918 28.77 -5.90 26.80
N GLY A 919 28.85 -7.00 26.05
CA GLY A 919 27.92 -8.11 26.17
C GLY A 919 26.64 -7.87 25.39
N TRP A 920 26.76 -7.88 24.06
CA TRP A 920 25.61 -8.09 23.18
C TRP A 920 24.88 -9.39 23.56
N SER A 921 23.55 -9.31 23.72
CA SER A 921 22.66 -10.44 24.06
C SER A 921 21.70 -10.83 22.93
N GLY A 922 21.96 -10.34 21.70
CA GLY A 922 21.09 -10.60 20.56
C GLY A 922 21.18 -12.04 20.03
N GLY A 923 20.14 -12.46 19.31
CA GLY A 923 20.10 -13.79 18.69
C GLY A 923 20.70 -13.77 17.30
N VAL A 924 21.84 -14.45 17.09
CA VAL A 924 22.34 -14.83 15.75
C VAL A 924 22.01 -16.30 15.53
N SER A 925 21.08 -16.58 14.63
CA SER A 925 20.64 -17.95 14.31
C SER A 925 20.10 -18.05 12.90
N ASN A 926 20.05 -19.26 12.33
CA ASN A 926 19.45 -19.53 11.02
C ASN A 926 20.01 -18.66 9.87
N ASN A 927 21.28 -18.25 9.92
CA ASN A 927 21.93 -17.54 8.82
C ASN A 927 22.76 -18.52 7.97
N PHE A 928 22.97 -18.17 6.70
CA PHE A 928 23.61 -19.04 5.71
C PHE A 928 24.92 -18.41 5.21
N ALA A 929 26.04 -19.09 5.43
CA ALA A 929 27.35 -18.68 4.90
C ALA A 929 27.58 -19.31 3.52
N ILE A 930 26.82 -18.88 2.52
CA ILE A 930 26.81 -19.43 1.16
C ILE A 930 26.77 -18.32 0.11
N ALA A 931 27.12 -18.63 -1.14
CA ALA A 931 26.89 -17.71 -2.25
C ALA A 931 25.38 -17.68 -2.60
N PRO A 932 24.79 -16.50 -2.88
CA PRO A 932 23.36 -16.35 -3.19
C PRO A 932 22.94 -16.87 -4.57
N GLU A 933 23.89 -17.08 -5.50
CA GLU A 933 23.64 -17.55 -6.87
C GLU A 933 22.73 -16.60 -7.68
N LEU A 934 23.14 -15.34 -7.78
CA LEU A 934 22.46 -14.29 -8.55
C LEU A 934 22.89 -14.28 -10.02
N THR A 935 22.06 -13.69 -10.88
CA THR A 935 22.23 -13.60 -12.35
C THR A 935 23.60 -13.06 -12.76
N SER A 936 24.14 -12.08 -12.01
CA SER A 936 25.52 -11.58 -12.13
C SER A 936 25.92 -11.12 -13.54
N SER A 937 24.94 -10.74 -14.36
CA SER A 937 25.11 -10.27 -15.74
C SER A 937 23.98 -9.31 -16.11
N GLY A 938 24.18 -8.46 -17.13
CA GLY A 938 23.24 -7.39 -17.49
C GLY A 938 23.43 -6.10 -16.69
N ASN A 939 22.43 -5.21 -16.76
CA ASN A 939 22.45 -3.91 -16.08
C ASN A 939 22.22 -4.06 -14.58
N ARG A 940 22.80 -3.13 -13.80
CA ARG A 940 22.53 -2.99 -12.37
C ARG A 940 21.45 -1.92 -12.11
N PRO A 941 20.59 -2.11 -11.09
CA PRO A 941 20.56 -3.29 -10.20
C PRO A 941 19.83 -4.51 -10.81
N ASP A 942 18.92 -4.29 -11.75
CA ASP A 942 18.09 -5.31 -12.40
C ASP A 942 18.50 -5.44 -13.89
N PRO A 943 18.80 -6.65 -14.42
CA PRO A 943 18.64 -7.99 -13.84
C PRO A 943 19.82 -8.53 -13.05
N TYR A 944 20.92 -7.77 -12.92
CA TYR A 944 22.17 -8.26 -12.34
C TYR A 944 22.02 -8.96 -10.98
N TYR A 945 21.16 -8.42 -10.10
CA TYR A 945 20.95 -8.92 -8.75
C TYR A 945 19.75 -9.85 -8.57
N ARG A 946 19.04 -10.22 -9.64
CA ARG A 946 17.96 -11.21 -9.54
C ARG A 946 18.51 -12.61 -9.26
N PRO A 947 17.76 -13.51 -8.60
CA PRO A 947 18.13 -14.92 -8.53
C PRO A 947 18.38 -15.46 -9.95
N SER A 948 19.43 -16.25 -10.14
CA SER A 948 19.81 -16.76 -11.47
C SER A 948 18.94 -17.92 -11.96
N SER A 949 18.29 -18.63 -11.04
CA SER A 949 17.44 -19.78 -11.33
C SER A 949 16.47 -20.05 -10.17
N ALA A 950 15.46 -20.89 -10.41
CA ALA A 950 14.58 -21.42 -9.36
C ALA A 950 15.33 -22.24 -8.28
N SER A 951 16.55 -22.70 -8.60
CA SER A 951 17.41 -23.42 -7.66
C SER A 951 18.39 -22.52 -6.90
N SER A 952 18.38 -21.21 -7.17
CA SER A 952 19.29 -20.28 -6.53
C SER A 952 19.17 -20.32 -5.01
N ASN A 953 20.30 -20.16 -4.34
CA ASN A 953 20.37 -20.27 -2.87
C ASN A 953 19.52 -19.28 -2.07
N VAL A 954 18.97 -18.26 -2.73
CA VAL A 954 18.08 -17.26 -2.14
C VAL A 954 16.61 -17.68 -2.17
N VAL A 955 16.23 -18.59 -3.08
CA VAL A 955 14.83 -18.91 -3.36
C VAL A 955 14.22 -19.71 -2.22
N ASP A 956 13.05 -19.29 -1.74
CA ASP A 956 12.29 -19.94 -0.65
C ASP A 956 13.07 -20.15 0.65
N ARG A 957 14.08 -19.30 0.92
CA ARG A 957 15.00 -19.48 2.07
C ARG A 957 14.78 -18.50 3.21
N GLY A 958 14.00 -17.45 2.98
CA GLY A 958 13.71 -16.44 3.99
C GLY A 958 12.68 -16.90 5.01
N THR A 959 12.26 -15.98 5.86
CA THR A 959 11.15 -16.16 6.79
C THR A 959 10.13 -15.05 6.61
N ALA A 960 8.85 -15.41 6.57
CA ALA A 960 7.77 -14.42 6.53
C ALA A 960 7.58 -13.72 7.89
N SER A 961 8.01 -14.31 9.00
CA SER A 961 7.81 -13.73 10.34
C SER A 961 8.99 -12.84 10.75
N LEU A 962 8.81 -11.52 10.73
CA LEU A 962 9.82 -10.57 11.18
C LEU A 962 9.82 -10.43 12.70
N ALA A 963 8.66 -10.16 13.29
CA ALA A 963 8.44 -10.04 14.74
C ALA A 963 6.99 -10.47 15.06
N PRO A 964 6.60 -10.67 16.33
CA PRO A 964 5.21 -10.95 16.68
C PRO A 964 4.26 -9.90 16.08
N GLY A 965 3.31 -10.34 15.26
CA GLY A 965 2.36 -9.46 14.56
C GLY A 965 2.91 -8.72 13.33
N VAL A 966 4.19 -8.92 12.95
CA VAL A 966 4.81 -8.29 11.77
C VAL A 966 5.27 -9.36 10.80
N THR A 967 4.56 -9.51 9.68
CA THR A 967 4.86 -10.51 8.64
C THR A 967 5.11 -9.88 7.28
N ILE A 968 6.00 -10.48 6.50
CA ILE A 968 6.19 -10.20 5.08
C ILE A 968 5.06 -10.93 4.34
N SER A 969 4.45 -10.25 3.38
CA SER A 969 3.41 -10.79 2.50
C SER A 969 3.75 -10.46 1.04
N GLY A 970 3.10 -11.14 0.09
CA GLY A 970 3.25 -10.86 -1.34
C GLY A 970 4.54 -11.40 -1.99
N TYR A 971 5.23 -12.35 -1.35
CA TYR A 971 6.35 -13.09 -1.95
C TYR A 971 5.86 -14.33 -2.73
N ALA A 972 6.69 -14.84 -3.64
CA ALA A 972 6.40 -16.04 -4.40
C ALA A 972 6.95 -17.28 -3.69
N GLY A 973 6.33 -18.45 -3.89
CA GLY A 973 6.83 -19.72 -3.35
C GLY A 973 6.41 -20.05 -1.90
N ALA A 974 7.16 -20.93 -1.27
CA ALA A 974 6.92 -21.46 0.08
C ALA A 974 7.38 -20.50 1.19
N ALA A 975 8.32 -19.61 0.91
CA ALA A 975 8.85 -18.61 1.84
C ALA A 975 9.40 -17.42 1.04
N PRO A 976 9.54 -16.22 1.62
CA PRO A 976 10.11 -15.11 0.88
C PRO A 976 11.54 -15.43 0.45
N ASP A 977 11.91 -15.01 -0.74
CA ASP A 977 13.28 -15.12 -1.19
C ASP A 977 14.17 -14.23 -0.33
N ILE A 978 15.40 -14.65 -0.07
CA ILE A 978 16.37 -13.81 0.66
C ILE A 978 16.91 -12.76 -0.33
N GLY A 979 16.84 -11.48 0.03
CA GLY A 979 17.35 -10.37 -0.78
C GLY A 979 16.25 -9.49 -1.35
N ALA A 980 16.65 -8.57 -2.24
CA ALA A 980 15.80 -7.50 -2.76
C ALA A 980 14.85 -7.91 -3.90
N TYR A 981 15.02 -9.10 -4.46
CA TYR A 981 14.26 -9.56 -5.62
C TYR A 981 13.79 -10.99 -5.43
N GLU A 982 12.49 -11.20 -5.63
CA GLU A 982 11.88 -12.51 -5.77
C GLU A 982 12.23 -13.13 -7.12
N TRP A 983 12.39 -14.45 -7.14
CA TRP A 983 12.40 -15.27 -8.34
C TRP A 983 11.02 -15.25 -8.99
N ARG A 984 11.00 -15.10 -10.32
CA ARG A 984 9.78 -15.05 -11.12
C ARG A 984 9.89 -15.98 -12.32
#